data_AF-A0A2I2ZVA5-F1
#
_entry.id   AF-A0A2I2ZVA5-F1
#
_cell.length_a   1.000
_cell.length_b   1.000
_cell.length_c   1.000
_cell.angle_alpha   90.00
_cell.angle_beta   90.00
_cell.angle_gamma   90.00
#
_symmetry.space_group_name_H-M   'P 1'
#
loop_
_entity.id
_entity.type
_entity.pdbx_description
1 polymer ?
#
loop_
_entity_poly.entity_id
_entity_poly.type
_entity_poly.pdbx_seq_one_letter_code
_entity_poly.pdbx_strand_id
1 'polypeptide(L)'
;MDKQALLRLNPNVDSDFRQRALAYFEQLKISPDAWQVCAEALAQRTYSDDHVKLFCFQVLEHQVKYKYSELTTVQQQLIRETLISWLQAQMLNPQPEKTFIPNKAAQVLALLFVAEYLTKWPKFFFDILSVVDLNPRGVDLYLRILMAINSELVDRDVVHTSEEAHRNTLIKDTMREQCIPNLVESWYQISQNYQYTNSEVMCQCLEVVGAYVSWIDLSFLANDRFINMLLGHMSIEVLREEACDCLFEVVNKGMDPADKMKLVESLCQVLQSAGFFSIDQEEDVDFFSMLARFSKPVNRMGQSWIVSWSKLIKNGNIKNAQEALQAIETKVALMLQLLIHEDDDISSNIGFCCDYLHILKQLTVLSDQQKANVEAIMLAVMKKLTYDEEYNFENEGQDKAMFVEYRKQLKLVLDRLAQVSPELLLASVRRVFSSTLQNRQTTRFVEVEVAIRLLYMLAEALPGMMRTLVTSGVSSYQHTSVTLEFFETVVRYEKFFTVEPQHVPCVLMAFLDHRGLRHSSAKVQSKMAYLFSRFVKSLNKQMNPFIEDILNRIQDLLKLSPPENGHQSFLSIGVMIVNSEYPAERKEALMRNLLTPLMEKFKILLENLMLAQDEERQASLADCLNHAVGFASRTSKAFSNKQTVKQCGCSEVYLDCLQTFLLALSCPLQKGILRSGVCTFLHRMIICLEEEVFPFIPSASEHILKDCEAKDLQEFIPLINQITAKFKVQVSPFLQQMFMPLLHAIFEVLLWPAEENDQSAALETDFFSPGVGSSSLQLVVPKSAQLWLNWGLLWASKGRKCTLIGPWGVGWEKAPLFPTLVCGTGSQAPSLQALPSTQEPVCLPLLSMAPRLSCQGTPAGQCQAALGPSLASLPFLLVPQIQRGPRQQGTVMSTLP
;
A
#
# COMPACT_ATOMS: atom_id res chain seq x y z
N MET A 1 -29.98 36.80 -14.93
CA MET A 1 -29.38 35.51 -15.33
C MET A 1 -30.18 34.92 -16.47
N ASP A 2 -29.51 34.36 -17.48
CA ASP A 2 -30.19 33.70 -18.59
C ASP A 2 -30.74 32.32 -18.15
N LYS A 3 -32.04 32.26 -17.84
CA LYS A 3 -32.73 31.04 -17.35
C LYS A 3 -32.57 29.86 -18.31
N GLN A 4 -32.39 30.11 -19.61
CA GLN A 4 -32.24 29.06 -20.61
C GLN A 4 -30.84 28.43 -20.63
N ALA A 5 -29.81 29.12 -20.14
CA ALA A 5 -28.46 28.57 -20.05
C ALA A 5 -28.32 27.56 -18.88
N LEU A 6 -29.07 27.79 -17.79
CA LEU A 6 -29.02 26.97 -16.57
C LEU A 6 -29.92 25.73 -16.62
N LEU A 7 -31.05 25.78 -17.33
CA LEU A 7 -31.95 24.63 -17.59
C LEU A 7 -31.31 23.50 -18.42
N ARG A 8 -30.07 23.69 -18.92
CA ARG A 8 -29.40 22.84 -19.92
C ARG A 8 -28.31 21.92 -19.34
N LEU A 9 -28.19 21.81 -18.02
CA LEU A 9 -27.36 20.80 -17.33
C LEU A 9 -27.97 19.38 -17.37
N ASN A 10 -29.10 19.20 -18.04
CA ASN A 10 -29.72 17.89 -18.28
C ASN A 10 -28.79 17.06 -19.19
N PRO A 11 -28.42 15.81 -18.85
CA PRO A 11 -27.46 15.00 -19.61
C PRO A 11 -27.86 14.73 -21.08
N ASN A 12 -29.12 14.99 -21.44
CA ASN A 12 -29.66 14.80 -22.80
C ASN A 12 -29.45 16.01 -23.75
N VAL A 13 -28.66 17.03 -23.37
CA VAL A 13 -28.39 18.21 -24.22
C VAL A 13 -26.99 18.12 -24.87
N ASP A 14 -26.91 18.56 -26.13
CA ASP A 14 -25.70 18.59 -26.99
C ASP A 14 -24.43 19.14 -26.30
N SER A 15 -23.27 18.57 -26.65
CA SER A 15 -21.95 18.87 -26.06
C SER A 15 -21.56 20.35 -26.15
N ASP A 16 -21.78 20.98 -27.31
CA ASP A 16 -21.46 22.40 -27.57
C ASP A 16 -22.23 23.39 -26.69
N PHE A 17 -23.39 22.98 -26.18
CA PHE A 17 -24.23 23.84 -25.33
C PHE A 17 -23.83 23.71 -23.86
N ARG A 18 -23.31 22.55 -23.44
CA ARG A 18 -22.69 22.37 -22.12
C ARG A 18 -21.41 23.20 -21.99
N GLN A 19 -20.55 23.20 -23.01
CA GLN A 19 -19.35 24.05 -23.02
C GLN A 19 -19.71 25.54 -22.93
N ARG A 20 -20.75 26.01 -23.63
CA ARG A 20 -21.23 27.39 -23.53
C ARG A 20 -21.79 27.74 -22.15
N ALA A 21 -22.51 26.82 -21.50
CA ALA A 21 -22.96 27.01 -20.12
C ALA A 21 -21.79 27.07 -19.13
N LEU A 22 -20.79 26.18 -19.27
CA LEU A 22 -19.56 26.19 -18.47
C LEU A 22 -18.74 27.48 -18.65
N ALA A 23 -18.58 27.96 -19.89
CA ALA A 23 -17.90 29.22 -20.16
C ALA A 23 -18.64 30.41 -19.52
N TYR A 24 -19.97 30.41 -19.57
CA TYR A 24 -20.79 31.41 -18.89
C TYR A 24 -20.65 31.30 -17.35
N PHE A 25 -20.51 30.09 -16.80
CA PHE A 25 -20.28 29.88 -15.37
C PHE A 25 -18.93 30.44 -14.91
N GLU A 26 -17.86 30.21 -15.66
CA GLU A 26 -16.54 30.78 -15.35
C GLU A 26 -16.56 32.31 -15.45
N GLN A 27 -17.26 32.87 -16.43
CA GLN A 27 -17.45 34.33 -16.54
C GLN A 27 -18.17 34.93 -15.33
N LEU A 28 -19.20 34.26 -14.80
CA LEU A 28 -19.92 34.73 -13.62
C LEU A 28 -19.08 34.67 -12.34
N LYS A 29 -18.22 33.66 -12.17
CA LYS A 29 -17.27 33.59 -11.03
C LYS A 29 -16.25 34.73 -11.04
N ILE A 30 -15.80 35.13 -12.22
CA ILE A 30 -14.80 36.19 -12.40
C ILE A 30 -15.41 37.58 -12.15
N SER A 31 -16.68 37.77 -12.54
CA SER A 31 -17.33 39.09 -12.47
C SER A 31 -17.57 39.57 -11.02
N PRO A 32 -17.35 40.87 -10.72
CA PRO A 32 -17.43 41.42 -9.36
C PRO A 32 -18.88 41.57 -8.84
N ASP A 33 -19.87 41.69 -9.72
CA ASP A 33 -21.26 41.99 -9.34
C ASP A 33 -22.22 40.79 -9.45
N ALA A 34 -21.79 39.67 -10.05
CA ALA A 34 -22.68 38.51 -10.25
C ALA A 34 -23.18 37.88 -8.95
N TRP A 35 -22.43 38.00 -7.86
CA TRP A 35 -22.85 37.46 -6.56
C TRP A 35 -24.03 38.24 -5.97
N GLN A 36 -24.17 39.53 -6.25
CA GLN A 36 -25.33 40.32 -5.80
C GLN A 36 -26.61 39.84 -6.47
N VAL A 37 -26.54 39.57 -7.78
CA VAL A 37 -27.66 39.00 -8.54
C VAL A 37 -28.03 37.60 -8.02
N CYS A 38 -27.03 36.80 -7.64
CA CYS A 38 -27.26 35.49 -7.02
C CYS A 38 -27.84 35.60 -5.60
N ALA A 39 -27.39 36.57 -4.82
CA ALA A 39 -27.89 36.83 -3.46
C ALA A 39 -29.36 37.28 -3.50
N GLU A 40 -29.70 38.26 -4.33
CA GLU A 40 -31.08 38.72 -4.51
C GLU A 40 -32.00 37.61 -5.03
N ALA A 41 -31.51 36.79 -5.96
CA ALA A 41 -32.22 35.63 -6.49
C ALA A 41 -32.57 34.59 -5.41
N LEU A 42 -31.66 34.38 -4.45
CA LEU A 42 -31.88 33.47 -3.32
C LEU A 42 -32.85 34.06 -2.29
N ALA A 43 -32.73 35.36 -1.97
CA ALA A 43 -33.62 36.04 -1.02
C ALA A 43 -35.06 36.13 -1.54
N GLN A 44 -35.25 36.47 -2.82
CA GLN A 44 -36.58 36.70 -3.43
C GLN A 44 -37.26 35.41 -3.92
N ARG A 45 -36.60 34.24 -3.83
CA ARG A 45 -37.09 32.95 -4.39
C ARG A 45 -37.47 33.03 -5.87
N THR A 46 -36.71 33.79 -6.65
CA THR A 46 -37.05 34.08 -8.06
C THR A 46 -36.95 32.84 -8.98
N TYR A 47 -36.32 31.76 -8.51
CA TYR A 47 -36.08 30.53 -9.26
C TYR A 47 -36.57 29.30 -8.47
N SER A 48 -37.40 28.48 -9.13
CA SER A 48 -37.89 27.20 -8.61
C SER A 48 -36.93 26.04 -8.88
N ASP A 49 -35.97 26.20 -9.79
CA ASP A 49 -35.01 25.16 -10.19
C ASP A 49 -33.89 25.00 -9.14
N ASP A 50 -33.73 23.78 -8.64
CA ASP A 50 -32.75 23.41 -7.63
C ASP A 50 -31.30 23.60 -8.11
N HIS A 51 -31.03 23.38 -9.40
CA HIS A 51 -29.67 23.53 -9.95
C HIS A 51 -29.25 25.00 -10.01
N VAL A 52 -30.20 25.91 -10.26
CA VAL A 52 -29.95 27.35 -10.22
C VAL A 52 -29.66 27.82 -8.79
N LYS A 53 -30.39 27.29 -7.80
CA LYS A 53 -30.13 27.59 -6.39
C LYS A 53 -28.73 27.11 -5.96
N LEU A 54 -28.36 25.87 -6.30
CA LEU A 54 -27.03 25.34 -6.03
C LEU A 54 -25.94 26.21 -6.67
N PHE A 55 -26.16 26.64 -7.91
CA PHE A 55 -25.25 27.54 -8.61
C PHE A 55 -25.09 28.89 -7.88
N CYS A 56 -26.19 29.50 -7.42
CA CYS A 56 -26.13 30.74 -6.66
C CYS A 56 -25.29 30.57 -5.38
N PHE A 57 -25.43 29.45 -4.68
CA PHE A 57 -24.61 29.13 -3.51
C PHE A 57 -23.14 28.90 -3.86
N GLN A 58 -22.80 28.27 -4.99
CA GLN A 58 -21.41 28.10 -5.46
C GLN A 58 -20.74 29.45 -5.78
N VAL A 59 -21.47 30.38 -6.39
CA VAL A 59 -20.96 31.74 -6.65
C VAL A 59 -20.70 32.46 -5.32
N LEU A 60 -21.63 32.37 -4.37
CA LEU A 60 -21.44 32.96 -3.03
C LEU A 60 -20.27 32.34 -2.28
N GLU A 61 -20.12 31.01 -2.31
CA GLU A 61 -18.99 30.29 -1.72
C GLU A 61 -17.65 30.81 -2.25
N HIS A 62 -17.49 30.92 -3.58
CA HIS A 62 -16.27 31.39 -4.20
C HIS A 62 -15.93 32.83 -3.78
N GLN A 63 -16.94 33.71 -3.68
CA GLN A 63 -16.73 35.07 -3.21
C GLN A 63 -16.32 35.13 -1.74
N VAL A 64 -16.97 34.36 -0.88
CA VAL A 64 -16.65 34.29 0.56
C VAL A 64 -15.28 33.66 0.79
N LYS A 65 -14.85 32.71 -0.05
CA LYS A 65 -13.55 32.05 0.11
C LYS A 65 -12.37 32.91 -0.35
N TYR A 66 -12.48 33.57 -1.51
CA TYR A 66 -11.32 34.22 -2.15
C TYR A 66 -11.34 35.75 -2.12
N LYS A 67 -12.52 36.39 -2.07
CA LYS A 67 -12.66 37.86 -2.22
C LYS A 67 -13.30 38.54 -1.01
N TYR A 68 -13.46 37.84 0.11
CA TYR A 68 -14.20 38.37 1.26
C TYR A 68 -13.55 39.60 1.92
N SER A 69 -12.22 39.65 1.94
CA SER A 69 -11.45 40.79 2.46
C SER A 69 -11.55 42.04 1.57
N GLU A 70 -11.89 41.88 0.29
CA GLU A 70 -12.03 42.96 -0.68
C GLU A 70 -13.45 43.58 -0.67
N LEU A 71 -14.42 42.90 -0.05
CA LEU A 71 -15.81 43.36 0.04
C LEU A 71 -15.97 44.49 1.05
N THR A 72 -16.84 45.46 0.71
CA THR A 72 -17.24 46.52 1.63
C THR A 72 -18.07 45.97 2.81
N THR A 73 -18.08 46.66 3.94
CA THR A 73 -18.87 46.28 5.12
C THR A 73 -20.37 46.15 4.82
N VAL A 74 -20.90 46.98 3.92
CA VAL A 74 -22.29 46.92 3.47
C VAL A 74 -22.56 45.65 2.65
N GLN A 75 -21.64 45.27 1.77
CA GLN A 75 -21.75 44.04 0.97
C GLN A 75 -21.65 42.79 1.84
N GLN A 76 -20.76 42.77 2.85
CA GLN A 76 -20.67 41.68 3.82
C GLN A 76 -21.97 41.52 4.62
N GLN A 77 -22.58 42.64 5.04
CA GLN A 77 -23.88 42.63 5.72
C GLN A 77 -25.01 42.12 4.80
N LEU A 78 -25.00 42.50 3.52
CA LEU A 78 -25.99 42.03 2.54
C LEU A 78 -25.94 40.51 2.37
N ILE A 79 -24.75 39.91 2.31
CA ILE A 79 -24.59 38.45 2.23
C ILE A 79 -25.20 37.78 3.47
N ARG A 80 -24.93 38.34 4.66
CA ARG A 80 -25.49 37.82 5.92
C ARG A 80 -27.01 37.88 5.95
N GLU A 81 -27.58 39.04 5.64
CA GLU A 81 -29.03 39.26 5.60
C GLU A 81 -29.71 38.35 4.58
N THR A 82 -29.09 38.15 3.42
CA THR A 82 -29.57 37.24 2.38
C THR A 82 -29.68 35.81 2.90
N LEU A 83 -28.64 35.30 3.58
CA LEU A 83 -28.63 33.93 4.07
C LEU A 83 -29.60 33.74 5.23
N ILE A 84 -29.70 34.68 6.16
CA ILE A 84 -30.70 34.64 7.25
C ILE A 84 -32.12 34.71 6.68
N SER A 85 -32.37 35.59 5.70
CA SER A 85 -33.66 35.69 5.02
C SER A 85 -34.01 34.39 4.30
N TRP A 86 -33.04 33.76 3.64
CA TRP A 86 -33.21 32.45 3.02
C TRP A 86 -33.54 31.37 4.06
N LEU A 87 -32.82 31.32 5.20
CA LEU A 87 -33.09 30.40 6.30
C LEU A 87 -34.51 30.54 6.84
N GLN A 88 -34.94 31.78 7.14
CA GLN A 88 -36.29 32.08 7.60
C GLN A 88 -37.33 31.65 6.57
N ALA A 89 -37.07 31.89 5.29
CA ALA A 89 -37.98 31.47 4.23
C ALA A 89 -38.09 29.94 4.19
N GLN A 90 -37.00 29.19 4.35
CA GLN A 90 -37.04 27.72 4.35
C GLN A 90 -37.93 27.15 5.45
N MET A 91 -37.98 27.80 6.62
CA MET A 91 -38.86 27.37 7.72
C MET A 91 -40.36 27.48 7.36
N LEU A 92 -40.71 28.39 6.46
CA LEU A 92 -42.09 28.60 5.97
C LEU A 92 -42.47 27.71 4.78
N ASN A 93 -41.52 26.95 4.21
CA ASN A 93 -41.76 26.16 3.00
C ASN A 93 -42.38 24.79 3.34
N PRO A 94 -43.53 24.40 2.76
CA PRO A 94 -44.15 23.10 3.05
C PRO A 94 -43.38 21.90 2.46
N GLN A 95 -42.68 22.06 1.34
CA GLN A 95 -41.95 20.97 0.67
C GLN A 95 -40.48 20.92 1.11
N PRO A 96 -39.91 19.73 1.40
CA PRO A 96 -38.48 19.59 1.66
C PRO A 96 -37.68 19.83 0.36
N GLU A 97 -36.61 20.63 0.44
CA GLU A 97 -35.65 20.78 -0.65
C GLU A 97 -34.73 19.54 -0.74
N LYS A 98 -34.11 19.33 -1.91
CA LYS A 98 -33.15 18.23 -2.10
C LYS A 98 -31.90 18.46 -1.24
N THR A 99 -31.34 17.40 -0.69
CA THR A 99 -30.22 17.40 0.29
C THR A 99 -28.97 18.19 -0.12
N PHE A 100 -28.68 18.32 -1.41
CA PHE A 100 -27.50 19.08 -1.86
C PHE A 100 -27.61 20.60 -1.65
N ILE A 101 -28.82 21.17 -1.59
CA ILE A 101 -29.02 22.61 -1.37
C ILE A 101 -28.70 23.02 0.08
N PRO A 102 -29.31 22.40 1.12
CA PRO A 102 -28.98 22.73 2.51
C PRO A 102 -27.52 22.41 2.85
N ASN A 103 -26.93 21.35 2.27
CA ASN A 103 -25.51 21.08 2.42
C ASN A 103 -24.64 22.24 1.91
N LYS A 104 -24.96 22.77 0.71
CA LYS A 104 -24.19 23.88 0.15
C LYS A 104 -24.41 25.18 0.92
N ALA A 105 -25.64 25.44 1.37
CA ALA A 105 -25.94 26.58 2.22
C ALA A 105 -25.18 26.51 3.55
N ALA A 106 -25.12 25.33 4.18
CA ALA A 106 -24.36 25.08 5.41
C ALA A 106 -22.86 25.37 5.22
N GLN A 107 -22.28 24.96 4.09
CA GLN A 107 -20.88 25.25 3.76
C GLN A 107 -20.62 26.76 3.61
N VAL A 108 -21.49 27.50 2.90
CA VAL A 108 -21.35 28.97 2.77
C VAL A 108 -21.48 29.66 4.12
N LEU A 109 -22.42 29.23 4.97
CA LEU A 109 -22.58 29.74 6.32
C LEU A 109 -21.36 29.44 7.21
N ALA A 110 -20.76 28.25 7.08
CA ALA A 110 -19.54 27.90 7.79
C ALA A 110 -18.36 28.79 7.37
N LEU A 111 -18.19 29.07 6.07
CA LEU A 111 -17.15 29.99 5.59
C LEU A 111 -17.34 31.42 6.12
N LEU A 112 -18.59 31.90 6.20
CA LEU A 112 -18.89 33.19 6.80
C LEU A 112 -18.61 33.21 8.29
N PHE A 113 -18.98 32.15 9.01
CA PHE A 113 -18.66 31.99 10.43
C PHE A 113 -17.14 32.09 10.66
N VAL A 114 -16.37 31.33 9.88
CA VAL A 114 -14.90 31.30 9.89
C VAL A 114 -14.29 32.69 9.65
N ALA A 115 -14.94 33.54 8.85
CA ALA A 115 -14.48 34.90 8.55
C ALA A 115 -14.91 35.96 9.59
N GLU A 116 -16.12 35.85 10.15
CA GLU A 116 -16.76 36.94 10.92
C GLU A 116 -16.89 36.71 12.42
N TYR A 117 -16.79 35.46 12.89
CA TYR A 117 -17.15 35.08 14.26
C TYR A 117 -16.37 35.86 15.33
N LEU A 118 -15.06 36.04 15.15
CA LEU A 118 -14.19 36.70 16.14
C LEU A 118 -14.44 38.21 16.30
N THR A 119 -15.06 38.87 15.32
CA THR A 119 -15.13 40.34 15.27
C THR A 119 -16.55 40.87 15.12
N LYS A 120 -17.25 40.44 14.07
CA LYS A 120 -18.50 41.05 13.61
C LYS A 120 -19.74 40.27 14.01
N TRP A 121 -19.62 38.96 14.25
CA TRP A 121 -20.78 38.09 14.53
C TRP A 121 -20.55 37.09 15.68
N PRO A 122 -20.30 37.57 16.92
CA PRO A 122 -20.07 36.68 18.07
C PRO A 122 -21.31 35.90 18.52
N LYS A 123 -22.52 36.42 18.24
CA LYS A 123 -23.82 35.79 18.58
C LYS A 123 -24.36 34.83 17.52
N PHE A 124 -23.53 34.41 16.55
CA PHE A 124 -23.92 33.55 15.43
C PHE A 124 -24.84 32.38 15.82
N PHE A 125 -24.43 31.55 16.80
CA PHE A 125 -25.20 30.37 17.19
C PHE A 125 -26.58 30.72 17.78
N PHE A 126 -26.66 31.82 18.54
CA PHE A 126 -27.93 32.26 19.13
C PHE A 126 -28.89 32.75 18.04
N ASP A 127 -28.39 33.53 17.08
CA ASP A 127 -29.20 34.06 15.98
C ASP A 127 -29.72 32.91 15.10
N ILE A 128 -28.87 31.93 14.76
CA ILE A 128 -29.29 30.75 13.97
C ILE A 128 -30.31 29.90 14.74
N LEU A 129 -30.08 29.61 16.03
CA LEU A 129 -31.01 28.84 16.85
C LEU A 129 -32.37 29.55 17.00
N SER A 130 -32.37 30.89 17.10
CA SER A 130 -33.60 31.68 17.18
C SER A 130 -34.42 31.69 15.89
N VAL A 131 -33.79 31.44 14.74
CA VAL A 131 -34.46 31.39 13.43
C VAL A 131 -34.99 29.98 13.13
N VAL A 132 -34.24 28.97 13.58
CA VAL A 132 -34.54 27.56 13.34
C VAL A 132 -35.72 27.07 14.19
N ASP A 133 -35.84 27.58 15.42
CA ASP A 133 -36.78 27.09 16.43
C ASP A 133 -36.70 25.55 16.62
N LEU A 134 -37.52 24.95 17.49
CA LEU A 134 -37.59 23.49 17.64
C LEU A 134 -38.29 22.79 16.45
N ASN A 135 -38.09 23.26 15.21
CA ASN A 135 -38.62 22.64 13.99
C ASN A 135 -37.64 21.58 13.46
N PRO A 136 -38.08 20.33 13.16
CA PRO A 136 -37.16 19.28 12.74
C PRO A 136 -36.30 19.65 11.52
N ARG A 137 -36.84 20.45 10.58
CA ARG A 137 -36.10 20.89 9.38
C ARG A 137 -35.06 21.96 9.68
N GLY A 138 -35.38 22.87 10.59
CA GLY A 138 -34.42 23.87 11.03
C GLY A 138 -33.28 23.21 11.81
N VAL A 139 -33.62 22.22 12.64
CA VAL A 139 -32.63 21.45 13.41
C VAL A 139 -31.70 20.66 12.49
N ASP A 140 -32.21 19.97 11.46
CA ASP A 140 -31.37 19.31 10.43
C ASP A 140 -30.36 20.31 9.81
N LEU A 141 -30.82 21.49 9.40
CA LEU A 141 -29.95 22.50 8.81
C LEU A 141 -28.93 23.06 9.81
N TYR A 142 -29.34 23.27 11.06
CA TYR A 142 -28.46 23.68 12.15
C TYR A 142 -27.35 22.66 12.40
N LEU A 143 -27.68 21.36 12.44
CA LEU A 143 -26.72 20.28 12.62
C LEU A 143 -25.75 20.19 11.42
N ARG A 144 -26.24 20.33 10.19
CA ARG A 144 -25.38 20.42 8.98
C ARG A 144 -24.42 21.61 9.04
N ILE A 145 -24.88 22.78 9.52
CA ILE A 145 -24.01 23.96 9.72
C ILE A 145 -22.93 23.65 10.75
N LEU A 146 -23.28 23.03 11.89
CA LEU A 146 -22.30 22.65 12.91
C LEU A 146 -21.25 21.68 12.36
N MET A 147 -21.66 20.72 11.53
CA MET A 147 -20.73 19.77 10.95
C MET A 147 -19.82 20.44 9.91
N ALA A 148 -20.37 21.30 9.04
CA ALA A 148 -19.57 22.09 8.10
C ALA A 148 -18.55 23.00 8.81
N ILE A 149 -18.91 23.61 9.94
CA ILE A 149 -17.97 24.38 10.77
C ILE A 149 -16.84 23.48 11.29
N ASN A 150 -17.17 22.28 11.77
CA ASN A 150 -16.15 21.34 12.26
C ASN A 150 -15.19 20.90 11.15
N SER A 151 -15.68 20.61 9.95
CA SER A 151 -14.85 20.28 8.78
C SER A 151 -13.86 21.40 8.43
N GLU A 152 -14.24 22.67 8.50
CA GLU A 152 -13.34 23.79 8.16
C GLU A 152 -12.32 24.12 9.27
N LEU A 153 -12.60 23.75 10.53
CA LEU A 153 -11.78 24.14 11.69
C LEU A 153 -10.86 23.04 12.24
N VAL A 154 -11.26 21.78 12.08
CA VAL A 154 -10.68 20.63 12.80
C VAL A 154 -10.16 19.54 11.86
N ASP A 155 -10.72 19.44 10.66
CA ASP A 155 -10.32 18.41 9.70
C ASP A 155 -8.81 18.50 9.41
N ARG A 156 -8.12 17.37 9.61
CA ARG A 156 -6.66 17.28 9.48
C ARG A 156 -6.24 16.99 8.04
N ASP A 157 -7.17 16.56 7.20
CA ASP A 157 -6.92 16.23 5.80
C ASP A 157 -6.93 17.50 4.93
N VAL A 158 -7.50 18.59 5.43
CA VAL A 158 -7.42 19.90 4.79
C VAL A 158 -6.06 20.55 5.12
N VAL A 159 -5.23 20.71 4.08
CA VAL A 159 -3.94 21.40 4.22
C VAL A 159 -4.18 22.89 4.44
N HIS A 160 -4.13 23.32 5.70
CA HIS A 160 -4.22 24.72 6.08
C HIS A 160 -2.87 25.43 5.99
N THR A 161 -2.89 26.69 5.58
CA THR A 161 -1.74 27.59 5.73
C THR A 161 -1.47 27.90 7.21
N SER A 162 -0.27 28.38 7.55
CA SER A 162 0.08 28.72 8.94
C SER A 162 -0.82 29.81 9.53
N GLU A 163 -1.29 30.74 8.70
CA GLU A 163 -2.20 31.82 9.11
C GLU A 163 -3.61 31.29 9.40
N GLU A 164 -4.12 30.40 8.55
CA GLU A 164 -5.41 29.74 8.75
C GLU A 164 -5.40 28.83 10.00
N ALA A 165 -4.32 28.09 10.22
CA ALA A 165 -4.18 27.26 11.42
C ALA A 165 -4.19 28.10 12.71
N HIS A 166 -3.53 29.27 12.70
CA HIS A 166 -3.56 30.19 13.83
C HIS A 166 -4.98 30.76 14.06
N ARG A 167 -5.64 31.22 13.00
CA ARG A 167 -7.02 31.71 13.05
C ARG A 167 -7.99 30.64 13.57
N ASN A 168 -7.90 29.41 13.05
CA ASN A 168 -8.73 28.29 13.48
C ASN A 168 -8.50 27.93 14.96
N THR A 169 -7.27 28.07 15.47
CA THR A 169 -6.98 27.88 16.89
C THR A 169 -7.68 28.95 17.74
N LEU A 170 -7.59 30.22 17.36
CA LEU A 170 -8.25 31.32 18.06
C LEU A 170 -9.78 31.20 18.08
N ILE A 171 -10.38 30.78 16.95
CA ILE A 171 -11.81 30.50 16.87
C ILE A 171 -12.20 29.40 17.86
N LYS A 172 -11.47 28.28 17.88
CA LYS A 172 -11.74 27.16 18.79
C LYS A 172 -11.63 27.58 20.26
N ASP A 173 -10.61 28.37 20.61
CA ASP A 173 -10.43 28.82 21.99
C ASP A 173 -11.58 29.76 22.42
N THR A 174 -11.97 30.70 21.55
CA THR A 174 -13.11 31.60 21.80
C THR A 174 -14.43 30.81 21.93
N MET A 175 -14.62 29.79 21.10
CA MET A 175 -15.81 28.92 21.18
C MET A 175 -15.88 28.19 22.51
N ARG A 176 -14.75 27.63 23.00
CA ARG A 176 -14.68 26.92 24.29
C ARG A 176 -15.13 27.79 25.46
N GLU A 177 -14.75 29.07 25.45
CA GLU A 177 -15.07 30.00 26.53
C GLU A 177 -16.53 30.47 26.48
N GLN A 178 -17.09 30.69 25.29
CA GLN A 178 -18.35 31.44 25.14
C GLN A 178 -19.56 30.61 24.74
N CYS A 179 -19.42 29.61 23.86
CA CYS A 179 -20.57 28.95 23.23
C CYS A 179 -20.70 27.45 23.50
N ILE A 180 -19.61 26.72 23.78
CA ILE A 180 -19.66 25.26 23.97
C ILE A 180 -20.71 24.80 25.00
N PRO A 181 -20.83 25.40 26.21
CA PRO A 181 -21.85 24.97 27.17
C PRO A 181 -23.29 25.08 26.64
N ASN A 182 -23.58 26.14 25.88
CA ASN A 182 -24.89 26.37 25.30
C ASN A 182 -25.18 25.40 24.13
N LEU A 183 -24.15 25.05 23.35
CA LEU A 183 -24.25 24.04 22.28
C LEU A 183 -24.49 22.64 22.86
N VAL A 184 -23.83 22.28 23.96
CA VAL A 184 -24.06 20.98 24.61
C VAL A 184 -25.49 20.88 25.16
N GLU A 185 -26.02 21.95 25.76
CA GLU A 185 -27.42 21.94 26.19
C GLU A 185 -28.37 21.92 24.99
N SER A 186 -28.08 22.59 23.87
CA SER A 186 -28.94 22.53 22.67
C SER A 186 -29.00 21.12 22.09
N TRP A 187 -27.87 20.41 21.99
CA TRP A 187 -27.83 19.00 21.56
C TRP A 187 -28.63 18.11 22.50
N TYR A 188 -28.54 18.33 23.81
CA TYR A 188 -29.31 17.57 24.77
C TYR A 188 -30.83 17.82 24.62
N GLN A 189 -31.25 19.07 24.43
CA GLN A 189 -32.67 19.41 24.23
C GLN A 189 -33.20 18.82 22.91
N ILE A 190 -32.42 18.90 21.83
CA ILE A 190 -32.75 18.25 20.55
C ILE A 190 -32.92 16.75 20.78
N SER A 191 -31.99 16.15 21.51
CA SER A 191 -31.99 14.72 21.79
C SER A 191 -33.23 14.25 22.55
N GLN A 192 -33.70 15.02 23.55
CA GLN A 192 -34.89 14.66 24.31
C GLN A 192 -36.18 14.82 23.51
N ASN A 193 -36.26 15.85 22.67
CA ASN A 193 -37.48 16.16 21.92
C ASN A 193 -37.68 15.23 20.71
N TYR A 194 -36.58 14.72 20.13
CA TYR A 194 -36.61 13.92 18.90
C TYR A 194 -36.36 12.42 19.07
N GLN A 195 -36.13 11.95 20.31
CA GLN A 195 -35.76 10.56 20.63
C GLN A 195 -36.67 9.50 19.95
N TYR A 196 -37.98 9.77 19.83
CA TYR A 196 -38.96 8.82 19.27
C TYR A 196 -39.68 9.33 18.01
N THR A 197 -39.41 10.57 17.58
CA THR A 197 -40.17 11.24 16.50
C THR A 197 -39.39 11.34 15.19
N ASN A 198 -38.06 11.50 15.23
CA ASN A 198 -37.26 11.57 14.01
C ASN A 198 -35.85 10.97 14.23
N SER A 199 -35.63 9.76 13.71
CA SER A 199 -34.35 9.05 13.83
C SER A 199 -33.22 9.69 13.02
N GLU A 200 -33.50 10.32 11.87
CA GLU A 200 -32.46 10.90 11.00
C GLU A 200 -31.79 12.11 11.65
N VAL A 201 -32.60 13.02 12.23
CA VAL A 201 -32.09 14.18 12.98
C VAL A 201 -31.30 13.75 14.21
N MET A 202 -31.73 12.65 14.85
CA MET A 202 -31.01 12.08 15.99
C MET A 202 -29.66 11.50 15.60
N CYS A 203 -29.55 10.77 14.49
CA CYS A 203 -28.28 10.30 13.95
C CYS A 203 -27.33 11.47 13.67
N GLN A 204 -27.80 12.50 12.96
CA GLN A 204 -27.00 13.71 12.69
C GLN A 204 -26.57 14.42 13.97
N CYS A 205 -27.43 14.46 15.00
CA CYS A 205 -27.07 15.07 16.27
C CYS A 205 -25.94 14.30 16.97
N LEU A 206 -26.00 12.97 16.96
CA LEU A 206 -24.96 12.12 17.54
C LEU A 206 -23.65 12.21 16.75
N GLU A 207 -23.71 12.26 15.42
CA GLU A 207 -22.55 12.49 14.54
C GLU A 207 -21.86 13.82 14.86
N VAL A 208 -22.64 14.91 14.99
CA VAL A 208 -22.12 16.22 15.40
C VAL A 208 -21.47 16.17 16.78
N VAL A 209 -22.12 15.52 17.76
CA VAL A 209 -21.52 15.36 19.10
C VAL A 209 -20.19 14.61 18.99
N GLY A 210 -20.16 13.46 18.29
CA GLY A 210 -18.94 12.65 18.09
C GLY A 210 -17.79 13.46 17.49
N ALA A 211 -18.07 14.25 16.45
CA ALA A 211 -17.08 15.10 15.80
C ALA A 211 -16.50 16.19 16.74
N TYR A 212 -17.36 16.83 17.55
CA TYR A 212 -16.96 17.89 18.49
C TYR A 212 -16.23 17.35 19.74
N VAL A 213 -16.50 16.11 20.17
CA VAL A 213 -15.86 15.47 21.35
C VAL A 213 -14.33 15.55 21.28
N SER A 214 -13.77 15.42 20.07
CA SER A 214 -12.34 15.38 19.80
C SER A 214 -11.57 16.61 20.29
N TRP A 215 -12.22 17.77 20.40
CA TRP A 215 -11.58 19.03 20.79
C TRP A 215 -12.26 19.79 21.92
N ILE A 216 -13.54 19.58 22.26
CA ILE A 216 -14.15 20.29 23.40
C ILE A 216 -13.58 19.83 24.76
N ASP A 217 -13.98 20.41 25.90
CA ASP A 217 -13.69 19.82 27.21
C ASP A 217 -14.64 18.64 27.48
N LEU A 218 -14.12 17.53 28.00
CA LEU A 218 -14.90 16.33 28.27
C LEU A 218 -15.82 16.50 29.50
N SER A 219 -15.50 17.41 30.41
CA SER A 219 -16.33 17.70 31.59
C SER A 219 -17.79 18.05 31.23
N PHE A 220 -18.04 18.61 30.04
CA PHE A 220 -19.39 18.93 29.56
C PHE A 220 -20.19 17.69 29.12
N LEU A 221 -19.52 16.66 28.59
CA LEU A 221 -20.17 15.45 28.06
C LEU A 221 -20.09 14.23 28.99
N ALA A 222 -19.05 14.11 29.82
CA ALA A 222 -18.89 13.00 30.77
C ALA A 222 -19.72 13.19 32.05
N ASN A 223 -20.94 13.71 31.90
CA ASN A 223 -21.92 13.84 32.98
C ASN A 223 -22.89 12.67 32.94
N ASP A 224 -23.34 12.19 34.11
CA ASP A 224 -24.29 11.07 34.22
C ASP A 224 -25.55 11.28 33.34
N ARG A 225 -26.00 12.53 33.20
CA ARG A 225 -27.14 12.90 32.35
C ARG A 225 -26.92 12.53 30.87
N PHE A 226 -25.74 12.84 30.32
CA PHE A 226 -25.44 12.61 28.91
C PHE A 226 -25.08 11.15 28.64
N ILE A 227 -24.33 10.51 29.54
CA ILE A 227 -23.99 9.09 29.42
C ILE A 227 -25.26 8.23 29.49
N ASN A 228 -26.16 8.46 30.45
CA ASN A 228 -27.42 7.70 30.52
C ASN A 228 -28.31 7.90 29.28
N MET A 229 -28.30 9.10 28.70
CA MET A 229 -28.98 9.37 27.43
C MET A 229 -28.37 8.57 26.28
N LEU A 230 -27.04 8.53 26.16
CA LEU A 230 -26.33 7.70 25.16
C LEU A 230 -26.65 6.21 25.32
N LEU A 231 -26.69 5.69 26.57
CA LEU A 231 -27.10 4.30 26.84
C LEU A 231 -28.52 4.03 26.34
N GLY A 232 -29.43 4.98 26.57
CA GLY A 232 -30.80 4.90 26.07
C GLY A 232 -30.85 4.78 24.54
N HIS A 233 -30.05 5.57 23.82
CA HIS A 233 -29.97 5.49 22.36
C HIS A 233 -29.30 4.21 21.85
N MET A 234 -28.31 3.67 22.57
CA MET A 234 -27.69 2.40 22.20
C MET A 234 -28.65 1.21 22.24
N SER A 235 -29.72 1.32 23.05
CA SER A 235 -30.79 0.32 23.09
C SER A 235 -31.71 0.39 21.85
N ILE A 236 -31.68 1.49 21.09
CA ILE A 236 -32.50 1.71 19.89
C ILE A 236 -31.69 1.32 18.64
N GLU A 237 -32.18 0.35 17.86
CA GLU A 237 -31.44 -0.26 16.74
C GLU A 237 -30.92 0.76 15.70
N VAL A 238 -31.74 1.75 15.34
CA VAL A 238 -31.41 2.76 14.32
C VAL A 238 -30.34 3.76 14.80
N LEU A 239 -30.33 4.07 16.10
CA LEU A 239 -29.41 5.07 16.69
C LEU A 239 -28.13 4.44 17.26
N ARG A 240 -28.09 3.11 17.35
CA ARG A 240 -27.05 2.36 18.04
C ARG A 240 -25.65 2.64 17.47
N GLU A 241 -25.52 2.71 16.15
CA GLU A 241 -24.23 2.91 15.47
C GLU A 241 -23.64 4.28 15.82
N GLU A 242 -24.39 5.36 15.56
CA GLU A 242 -23.97 6.72 15.88
C GLU A 242 -23.72 6.93 17.39
N ALA A 243 -24.51 6.29 18.25
CA ALA A 243 -24.28 6.32 19.69
C ALA A 243 -22.99 5.60 20.10
N CYS A 244 -22.67 4.46 19.45
CA CYS A 244 -21.43 3.72 19.66
C CYS A 244 -20.22 4.51 19.15
N ASP A 245 -20.32 5.16 18.00
CA ASP A 245 -19.24 5.99 17.44
C ASP A 245 -19.02 7.25 18.29
N CYS A 246 -20.08 7.86 18.82
CA CYS A 246 -19.97 8.93 19.81
C CYS A 246 -19.23 8.46 21.08
N LEU A 247 -19.58 7.28 21.60
CA LEU A 247 -18.89 6.68 22.76
C LEU A 247 -17.43 6.35 22.43
N PHE A 248 -17.15 5.86 21.23
CA PHE A 248 -15.80 5.61 20.75
C PHE A 248 -14.96 6.89 20.76
N GLU A 249 -15.48 8.01 20.26
CA GLU A 249 -14.76 9.29 20.27
C GLU A 249 -14.53 9.82 21.69
N VAL A 250 -15.49 9.63 22.60
CA VAL A 250 -15.33 9.94 24.04
C VAL A 250 -14.16 9.17 24.65
N VAL A 251 -14.03 7.88 24.34
CA VAL A 251 -12.92 7.03 24.81
C VAL A 251 -11.60 7.35 24.08
N ASN A 252 -11.66 7.74 22.81
CA ASN A 252 -10.47 8.05 21.99
C ASN A 252 -9.76 9.31 22.47
N LYS A 253 -10.50 10.26 23.06
CA LYS A 253 -9.98 11.54 23.54
C LYS A 253 -8.72 11.43 24.41
N GLY A 254 -7.77 12.34 24.19
CA GLY A 254 -6.55 12.43 24.98
C GLY A 254 -6.82 12.99 26.38
N MET A 255 -6.41 12.27 27.42
CA MET A 255 -6.57 12.64 28.82
C MET A 255 -5.35 12.21 29.64
N ASP A 256 -5.25 12.72 30.88
CA ASP A 256 -4.30 12.17 31.85
C ASP A 256 -4.57 10.68 32.09
N PRO A 257 -3.54 9.82 32.17
CA PRO A 257 -3.71 8.38 32.32
C PRO A 257 -4.60 7.93 33.48
N ALA A 258 -4.54 8.62 34.63
CA ALA A 258 -5.30 8.23 35.82
C ALA A 258 -6.78 8.57 35.68
N ASP A 259 -7.10 9.76 35.17
CA ASP A 259 -8.49 10.18 34.94
C ASP A 259 -9.13 9.38 33.81
N LYS A 260 -8.35 9.05 32.77
CA LYS A 260 -8.81 8.20 31.67
C LYS A 260 -9.19 6.81 32.16
N MET A 261 -8.41 6.23 33.07
CA MET A 261 -8.71 4.92 33.65
C MET A 261 -10.04 4.92 34.40
N LYS A 262 -10.29 5.94 35.24
CA LYS A 262 -11.55 6.07 35.99
C LYS A 262 -12.76 6.24 35.09
N LEU A 263 -12.64 7.08 34.06
CA LEU A 263 -13.70 7.29 33.08
C LEU A 263 -14.05 5.97 32.37
N VAL A 264 -13.06 5.28 31.83
CA VAL A 264 -13.28 4.04 31.07
C VAL A 264 -13.81 2.93 31.97
N GLU A 265 -13.34 2.83 33.21
CA GLU A 265 -13.88 1.87 34.20
C GLU A 265 -15.34 2.16 34.53
N SER A 266 -15.70 3.43 34.78
CA SER A 266 -17.09 3.85 35.01
C SER A 266 -17.99 3.51 33.82
N LEU A 267 -17.57 3.85 32.60
CA LEU A 267 -18.31 3.51 31.38
C LEU A 267 -18.48 2.00 31.23
N CYS A 268 -17.45 1.21 31.52
CA CYS A 268 -17.52 -0.24 31.43
C CYS A 268 -18.49 -0.84 32.47
N GLN A 269 -18.49 -0.34 33.71
CA GLN A 269 -19.42 -0.76 34.75
C GLN A 269 -20.87 -0.42 34.39
N VAL A 270 -21.09 0.79 33.85
CA VAL A 270 -22.40 1.24 33.41
C VAL A 270 -22.92 0.37 32.26
N LEU A 271 -22.09 0.07 31.27
CA LEU A 271 -22.43 -0.87 30.18
C LEU A 271 -22.72 -2.29 30.69
N GLN A 272 -21.97 -2.78 31.68
CA GLN A 272 -22.25 -4.05 32.36
C GLN A 272 -23.60 -4.04 33.08
N SER A 273 -23.90 -2.97 33.82
CA SER A 273 -25.15 -2.83 34.55
C SER A 273 -26.38 -2.74 33.65
N ALA A 274 -26.22 -2.18 32.45
CA ALA A 274 -27.27 -2.08 31.46
C ALA A 274 -27.45 -3.36 30.62
N GLY A 275 -26.74 -4.43 30.95
CA GLY A 275 -26.95 -5.76 30.37
C GLY A 275 -26.31 -5.99 29.00
N PHE A 276 -25.55 -5.02 28.47
CA PHE A 276 -24.90 -5.10 27.15
C PHE A 276 -23.85 -6.21 27.02
N PHE A 277 -23.40 -6.80 28.15
CA PHE A 277 -22.44 -7.90 28.19
C PHE A 277 -23.04 -9.24 28.68
N SER A 278 -24.37 -9.35 28.76
CA SER A 278 -25.05 -10.55 29.25
C SER A 278 -25.04 -11.65 28.19
N ILE A 279 -24.55 -12.83 28.55
CA ILE A 279 -24.20 -13.94 27.65
C ILE A 279 -25.42 -14.82 27.29
N ASP A 280 -26.56 -14.63 27.96
CA ASP A 280 -27.65 -15.63 27.95
C ASP A 280 -28.67 -15.48 26.79
N GLN A 281 -28.39 -14.66 25.77
CA GLN A 281 -29.28 -14.47 24.60
C GLN A 281 -28.54 -14.79 23.27
N GLU A 282 -28.13 -16.04 23.11
CA GLU A 282 -27.46 -16.56 21.91
C GLU A 282 -28.38 -16.73 20.67
N GLU A 283 -29.67 -16.36 20.74
CA GLU A 283 -30.63 -16.60 19.65
C GLU A 283 -31.15 -15.32 18.93
N ASP A 284 -30.89 -14.12 19.46
CA ASP A 284 -31.36 -12.89 18.80
C ASP A 284 -30.30 -12.34 17.82
N VAL A 285 -30.62 -12.34 16.53
CA VAL A 285 -29.82 -11.71 15.46
C VAL A 285 -29.52 -10.24 15.79
N ASP A 286 -30.45 -9.57 16.47
CA ASP A 286 -30.32 -8.19 16.94
C ASP A 286 -29.23 -8.02 18.01
N PHE A 287 -29.02 -9.05 18.84
CA PHE A 287 -27.97 -9.08 19.87
C PHE A 287 -26.58 -9.30 19.26
N PHE A 288 -26.46 -10.14 18.23
CA PHE A 288 -25.19 -10.29 17.49
C PHE A 288 -24.83 -9.01 16.72
N SER A 289 -25.79 -8.39 16.04
CA SER A 289 -25.61 -7.08 15.40
C SER A 289 -25.22 -5.99 16.41
N MET A 290 -25.81 -6.05 17.60
CA MET A 290 -25.47 -5.18 18.72
C MET A 290 -24.02 -5.38 19.16
N LEU A 291 -23.60 -6.61 19.47
CA LEU A 291 -22.22 -6.95 19.85
C LEU A 291 -21.19 -6.53 18.79
N ALA A 292 -21.53 -6.66 17.51
CA ALA A 292 -20.69 -6.21 16.41
C ALA A 292 -20.34 -4.73 16.51
N ARG A 293 -21.35 -3.91 16.80
CA ARG A 293 -21.24 -2.46 16.90
C ARG A 293 -20.53 -2.04 18.20
N PHE A 294 -20.61 -2.84 19.26
CA PHE A 294 -19.87 -2.62 20.52
C PHE A 294 -18.39 -2.98 20.45
N SER A 295 -17.97 -3.77 19.46
CA SER A 295 -16.58 -4.24 19.35
C SER A 295 -15.58 -3.09 19.23
N LYS A 296 -15.89 -2.03 18.47
CA LYS A 296 -15.03 -0.86 18.27
C LYS A 296 -14.82 -0.09 19.59
N PRO A 297 -15.87 0.36 20.32
CA PRO A 297 -15.70 0.99 21.64
C PRO A 297 -14.94 0.12 22.64
N VAL A 298 -15.31 -1.16 22.79
CA VAL A 298 -14.68 -2.06 23.77
C VAL A 298 -13.20 -2.24 23.48
N ASN A 299 -12.82 -2.41 22.21
CA ASN A 299 -11.41 -2.49 21.84
C ASN A 299 -10.66 -1.19 22.14
N ARG A 300 -11.24 -0.01 21.91
CA ARG A 300 -10.62 1.26 22.30
C ARG A 300 -10.53 1.45 23.81
N MET A 301 -11.52 1.01 24.57
CA MET A 301 -11.46 1.00 26.03
C MET A 301 -10.28 0.15 26.51
N GLY A 302 -10.15 -1.05 25.95
CA GLY A 302 -9.01 -1.96 26.14
C GLY A 302 -7.65 -1.30 25.87
N GLN A 303 -7.49 -0.72 24.67
CA GLN A 303 -6.26 -0.02 24.29
C GLN A 303 -5.98 1.19 25.17
N SER A 304 -7.00 1.93 25.56
CA SER A 304 -6.88 3.07 26.46
C SER A 304 -6.34 2.65 27.83
N TRP A 305 -6.88 1.58 28.43
CA TRP A 305 -6.35 1.05 29.69
C TRP A 305 -4.87 0.66 29.57
N ILE A 306 -4.49 0.02 28.46
CA ILE A 306 -3.10 -0.42 28.23
C ILE A 306 -2.15 0.77 28.04
N VAL A 307 -2.55 1.77 27.25
CA VAL A 307 -1.76 3.00 27.05
C VAL A 307 -1.60 3.75 28.37
N SER A 308 -2.67 3.83 29.17
CA SER A 308 -2.62 4.44 30.51
C SER A 308 -1.68 3.66 31.44
N TRP A 309 -1.76 2.33 31.47
CA TRP A 309 -0.86 1.47 32.23
C TRP A 309 0.62 1.71 31.85
N SER A 310 0.94 1.73 30.56
CA SER A 310 2.30 1.95 30.06
C SER A 310 2.85 3.32 30.48
N LYS A 311 2.01 4.37 30.46
CA LYS A 311 2.39 5.71 30.92
C LYS A 311 2.54 5.78 32.45
N LEU A 312 1.66 5.13 33.21
CA LEU A 312 1.72 5.12 34.67
C LEU A 312 2.97 4.40 35.20
N ILE A 313 3.39 3.32 34.55
CA ILE A 313 4.65 2.63 34.87
C ILE A 313 5.85 3.54 34.61
N LYS A 314 5.88 4.22 33.45
CA LYS A 314 6.96 5.17 33.12
C LYS A 314 7.03 6.34 34.11
N ASN A 315 5.87 6.76 34.63
CA ASN A 315 5.78 7.84 35.63
C ASN A 315 6.04 7.37 37.07
N GLY A 316 6.31 6.08 37.29
CA GLY A 316 6.63 5.53 38.62
C GLY A 316 5.43 5.35 39.57
N ASN A 317 4.19 5.46 39.08
CA ASN A 317 2.99 5.31 39.91
C ASN A 317 2.52 3.84 39.94
N ILE A 318 3.17 3.05 40.78
CA ILE A 318 3.02 1.58 40.83
C ILE A 318 1.61 1.15 41.26
N LYS A 319 0.96 1.89 42.17
CA LYS A 319 -0.38 1.53 42.67
C LYS A 319 -1.45 1.62 41.58
N ASN A 320 -1.53 2.76 40.90
CA ASN A 320 -2.49 2.96 39.82
C ASN A 320 -2.19 2.02 38.63
N ALA A 321 -0.91 1.66 38.41
CA ALA A 321 -0.54 0.67 37.40
C ALA A 321 -0.99 -0.75 37.76
N GLN A 322 -0.99 -1.13 39.04
CA GLN A 322 -1.52 -2.43 39.48
C GLN A 322 -3.05 -2.50 39.35
N GLU A 323 -3.75 -1.43 39.75
CA GLU A 323 -5.20 -1.31 39.57
C GLU A 323 -5.60 -1.39 38.08
N ALA A 324 -4.85 -0.70 37.21
CA ALA A 324 -5.05 -0.78 35.76
C ALA A 324 -4.87 -2.21 35.22
N LEU A 325 -3.86 -2.93 35.71
CA LEU A 325 -3.60 -4.31 35.27
C LEU A 325 -4.72 -5.25 35.71
N GLN A 326 -5.22 -5.12 36.93
CA GLN A 326 -6.34 -5.92 37.43
C GLN A 326 -7.64 -5.63 36.65
N ALA A 327 -7.89 -4.36 36.31
CA ALA A 327 -9.01 -3.98 35.46
C ALA A 327 -8.89 -4.63 34.07
N ILE A 328 -7.71 -4.58 33.45
CA ILE A 328 -7.45 -5.24 32.16
C ILE A 328 -7.71 -6.75 32.25
N GLU A 329 -7.17 -7.43 33.26
CA GLU A 329 -7.31 -8.89 33.42
C GLU A 329 -8.77 -9.34 33.54
N THR A 330 -9.59 -8.57 34.26
CA THR A 330 -11.03 -8.86 34.42
C THR A 330 -11.78 -8.77 33.08
N LYS A 331 -11.27 -8.00 32.13
CA LYS A 331 -11.94 -7.73 30.83
C LYS A 331 -11.33 -8.54 29.67
N VAL A 332 -10.31 -9.36 29.91
CA VAL A 332 -9.74 -10.27 28.89
C VAL A 332 -10.78 -11.27 28.37
N ALA A 333 -11.72 -11.71 29.21
CA ALA A 333 -12.81 -12.59 28.79
C ALA A 333 -13.69 -11.95 27.69
N LEU A 334 -14.00 -10.66 27.81
CA LEU A 334 -14.76 -9.92 26.80
C LEU A 334 -13.98 -9.80 25.49
N MET A 335 -12.66 -9.55 25.58
CA MET A 335 -11.78 -9.53 24.40
C MET A 335 -11.76 -10.88 23.68
N LEU A 336 -11.70 -11.99 24.43
CA LEU A 336 -11.74 -13.34 23.86
C LEU A 336 -13.06 -13.63 23.15
N GLN A 337 -14.19 -13.18 23.71
CA GLN A 337 -15.50 -13.31 23.09
C GLN A 337 -15.57 -12.56 21.75
N LEU A 338 -15.08 -11.33 21.70
CA LEU A 338 -15.01 -10.53 20.47
C LEU A 338 -14.08 -11.17 19.41
N LEU A 339 -12.99 -11.81 19.85
CA LEU A 339 -12.05 -12.47 18.94
C LEU A 339 -12.61 -13.78 18.34
N ILE A 340 -13.44 -14.51 19.08
CA ILE A 340 -14.01 -15.80 18.65
C ILE A 340 -15.27 -15.61 17.78
N HIS A 341 -15.86 -14.41 17.80
CA HIS A 341 -17.10 -14.10 17.10
C HIS A 341 -17.09 -14.48 15.62
N GLU A 342 -18.17 -15.07 15.10
CA GLU A 342 -18.24 -15.61 13.72
C GLU A 342 -18.00 -14.54 12.64
N ASP A 343 -18.52 -13.32 12.81
CA ASP A 343 -18.21 -12.18 11.92
C ASP A 343 -16.72 -11.72 11.98
N ASP A 344 -16.09 -11.69 10.82
CA ASP A 344 -14.69 -11.29 10.64
C ASP A 344 -14.44 -9.80 10.85
N ASP A 345 -15.40 -8.92 10.59
CA ASP A 345 -15.25 -7.48 10.80
C ASP A 345 -15.09 -7.14 12.29
N ILE A 346 -15.75 -7.92 13.16
CA ILE A 346 -15.65 -7.78 14.61
C ILE A 346 -14.31 -8.28 15.12
N SER A 347 -13.95 -9.51 14.71
CA SER A 347 -12.72 -10.16 15.14
C SER A 347 -11.47 -9.51 14.54
N SER A 348 -11.59 -8.75 13.44
CA SER A 348 -10.52 -7.94 12.85
C SER A 348 -9.99 -6.85 13.78
N ASN A 349 -10.80 -6.43 14.77
CA ASN A 349 -10.42 -5.42 15.76
C ASN A 349 -9.47 -5.97 16.84
N ILE A 350 -8.34 -6.54 16.42
CA ILE A 350 -7.32 -7.19 17.27
C ILE A 350 -6.46 -6.23 18.10
N GLY A 351 -6.73 -4.92 18.04
CA GLY A 351 -5.90 -3.88 18.65
C GLY A 351 -5.70 -4.10 20.16
N PHE A 352 -6.78 -4.38 20.89
CA PHE A 352 -6.72 -4.67 22.31
C PHE A 352 -5.88 -5.93 22.60
N CYS A 353 -6.06 -6.99 21.81
CA CYS A 353 -5.31 -8.24 21.97
C CYS A 353 -3.81 -8.05 21.71
N CYS A 354 -3.43 -7.34 20.65
CA CYS A 354 -2.02 -7.07 20.34
C CYS A 354 -1.33 -6.27 21.45
N ASP A 355 -2.01 -5.24 21.95
CA ASP A 355 -1.48 -4.39 23.00
C ASP A 355 -1.41 -5.14 24.34
N TYR A 356 -2.37 -6.04 24.63
CA TYR A 356 -2.35 -6.88 25.83
C TYR A 356 -1.17 -7.86 25.81
N LEU A 357 -0.92 -8.51 24.66
CA LEU A 357 0.26 -9.36 24.48
C LEU A 357 1.56 -8.56 24.61
N HIS A 358 1.56 -7.28 24.23
CA HIS A 358 2.70 -6.40 24.45
C HIS A 358 2.95 -6.13 25.95
N ILE A 359 1.89 -5.93 26.76
CA ILE A 359 2.02 -5.86 28.23
C ILE A 359 2.65 -7.15 28.77
N LEU A 360 2.10 -8.30 28.38
CA LEU A 360 2.57 -9.60 28.88
C LEU A 360 4.05 -9.83 28.57
N LYS A 361 4.54 -9.34 27.43
CA LYS A 361 5.97 -9.37 27.08
C LYS A 361 6.85 -8.56 28.04
N GLN A 362 6.33 -7.45 28.60
CA GLN A 362 7.07 -6.61 29.54
C GLN A 362 7.13 -7.20 30.95
N LEU A 363 6.25 -8.16 31.28
CA LEU A 363 6.24 -8.85 32.57
C LEU A 363 7.31 -9.96 32.58
N THR A 364 8.12 -10.00 33.63
CA THR A 364 9.22 -10.97 33.77
C THR A 364 8.74 -12.37 34.15
N VAL A 365 7.57 -12.48 34.78
CA VAL A 365 6.92 -13.75 35.16
C VAL A 365 5.43 -13.64 34.87
N LEU A 366 4.90 -14.59 34.11
CA LEU A 366 3.47 -14.69 33.80
C LEU A 366 2.74 -15.51 34.87
N SER A 367 1.59 -15.02 35.32
CA SER A 367 0.69 -15.77 36.21
C SER A 367 0.02 -16.93 35.47
N ASP A 368 -0.49 -17.92 36.22
CA ASP A 368 -1.17 -19.08 35.60
C ASP A 368 -2.45 -18.67 34.87
N GLN A 369 -3.16 -17.64 35.36
CA GLN A 369 -4.30 -17.05 34.66
C GLN A 369 -3.87 -16.39 33.33
N GLN A 370 -2.75 -15.66 33.31
CA GLN A 370 -2.23 -15.05 32.08
C GLN A 370 -1.80 -16.11 31.06
N LYS A 371 -1.20 -17.22 31.50
CA LYS A 371 -0.87 -18.36 30.62
C LYS A 371 -2.13 -19.01 30.04
N ALA A 372 -3.17 -19.20 30.86
CA ALA A 372 -4.45 -19.71 30.39
C ALA A 372 -5.10 -18.77 29.36
N ASN A 373 -5.05 -17.45 29.60
CA ASN A 373 -5.51 -16.45 28.65
C ASN A 373 -4.73 -16.51 27.34
N VAL A 374 -3.39 -16.66 27.38
CA VAL A 374 -2.54 -16.79 26.19
C VAL A 374 -2.88 -18.07 25.40
N GLU A 375 -3.13 -19.20 26.08
CA GLU A 375 -3.58 -20.43 25.42
C GLU A 375 -4.97 -20.25 24.77
N ALA A 376 -5.90 -19.58 25.45
CA ALA A 376 -7.22 -19.28 24.91
C ALA A 376 -7.15 -18.38 23.66
N ILE A 377 -6.35 -17.30 23.69
CA ILE A 377 -6.13 -16.42 22.53
C ILE A 377 -5.54 -17.23 21.38
N MET A 378 -4.57 -18.10 21.67
CA MET A 378 -3.93 -18.92 20.65
C MET A 378 -4.90 -19.89 19.98
N LEU A 379 -5.74 -20.58 20.75
CA LEU A 379 -6.76 -21.48 20.22
C LEU A 379 -7.83 -20.70 19.42
N ALA A 380 -8.24 -19.52 19.88
CA ALA A 380 -9.16 -18.64 19.16
C ALA A 380 -8.59 -18.22 17.80
N VAL A 381 -7.34 -17.76 17.75
CA VAL A 381 -6.66 -17.39 16.49
C VAL A 381 -6.51 -18.60 15.57
N MET A 382 -6.21 -19.79 16.11
CA MET A 382 -6.13 -21.01 15.31
C MET A 382 -7.48 -21.41 14.71
N LYS A 383 -8.59 -21.25 15.46
CA LYS A 383 -9.94 -21.43 14.92
C LYS A 383 -10.21 -20.40 13.82
N LYS A 384 -9.94 -19.11 14.06
CA LYS A 384 -10.22 -18.04 13.09
C LYS A 384 -9.37 -18.03 11.82
N LEU A 385 -8.30 -18.81 11.76
CA LEU A 385 -7.55 -19.02 10.52
C LEU A 385 -8.28 -19.97 9.56
N THR A 386 -9.31 -20.71 9.99
CA THR A 386 -10.07 -21.62 9.13
C THR A 386 -10.87 -20.85 8.08
N TYR A 387 -11.03 -21.45 6.89
CA TYR A 387 -12.01 -20.99 5.92
C TYR A 387 -13.42 -21.27 6.43
N ASP A 388 -14.35 -20.35 6.19
CA ASP A 388 -15.77 -20.56 6.44
C ASP A 388 -16.34 -21.63 5.49
N GLU A 389 -17.39 -22.31 5.94
CA GLU A 389 -18.04 -23.37 5.16
C GLU A 389 -18.70 -22.83 3.87
N GLU A 390 -19.05 -21.54 3.87
CA GLU A 390 -19.70 -20.84 2.76
C GLU A 390 -18.70 -20.21 1.78
N TYR A 391 -17.39 -20.36 2.02
CA TYR A 391 -16.38 -19.71 1.19
C TYR A 391 -16.39 -20.21 -0.26
N ASN A 392 -16.62 -19.29 -1.20
CA ASN A 392 -16.69 -19.60 -2.61
C ASN A 392 -15.28 -19.66 -3.25
N PHE A 393 -14.79 -20.88 -3.47
CA PHE A 393 -13.50 -21.12 -4.14
C PHE A 393 -13.52 -20.91 -5.67
N GLU A 394 -14.69 -20.71 -6.29
CA GLU A 394 -14.82 -20.51 -7.74
C GLU A 394 -14.72 -19.02 -8.13
N ASN A 395 -15.29 -18.12 -7.32
CA ASN A 395 -15.25 -16.67 -7.52
C ASN A 395 -14.40 -15.96 -6.45
N GLU A 396 -13.11 -16.25 -6.45
CA GLU A 396 -12.12 -15.76 -5.47
C GLU A 396 -11.87 -14.22 -5.46
N GLY A 397 -12.70 -13.38 -6.08
CA GLY A 397 -12.40 -11.96 -6.35
C GLY A 397 -12.05 -11.11 -5.13
N GLN A 398 -13.05 -10.44 -4.54
CA GLN A 398 -12.85 -9.52 -3.42
C GLN A 398 -12.72 -10.26 -2.09
N ASP A 399 -13.51 -11.32 -1.88
CA ASP A 399 -13.55 -12.09 -0.62
C ASP A 399 -12.21 -12.73 -0.28
N LYS A 400 -11.47 -13.24 -1.29
CA LYS A 400 -10.12 -13.75 -1.06
C LYS A 400 -9.15 -12.66 -0.63
N ALA A 401 -9.25 -11.46 -1.21
CA ALA A 401 -8.36 -10.35 -0.86
C ALA A 401 -8.63 -9.89 0.57
N MET A 402 -9.91 -9.75 0.95
CA MET A 402 -10.33 -9.41 2.31
C MET A 402 -9.85 -10.46 3.32
N PHE A 403 -10.11 -11.74 3.05
CA PHE A 403 -9.69 -12.82 3.95
C PHE A 403 -8.16 -12.98 4.05
N VAL A 404 -7.42 -12.73 2.96
CA VAL A 404 -5.95 -12.71 3.01
C VAL A 404 -5.44 -11.55 3.88
N GLU A 405 -6.09 -10.38 3.82
CA GLU A 405 -5.75 -9.25 4.70
C GLU A 405 -6.09 -9.57 6.16
N TYR A 406 -7.25 -10.15 6.44
CA TYR A 406 -7.63 -10.63 7.76
C TYR A 406 -6.63 -11.66 8.32
N ARG A 407 -6.22 -12.64 7.51
CA ARG A 407 -5.16 -13.60 7.88
C ARG A 407 -3.82 -12.92 8.18
N LYS A 408 -3.46 -11.81 7.53
CA LYS A 408 -2.25 -11.05 7.88
C LYS A 408 -2.38 -10.40 9.26
N GLN A 409 -3.56 -9.89 9.59
CA GLN A 409 -3.84 -9.35 10.93
C GLN A 409 -3.75 -10.45 12.00
N LEU A 410 -4.35 -11.62 11.79
CA LEU A 410 -4.23 -12.76 12.70
C LEU A 410 -2.78 -13.26 12.84
N LYS A 411 -2.02 -13.25 11.74
CA LYS A 411 -0.58 -13.56 11.78
C LYS A 411 0.18 -12.58 12.67
N LEU A 412 -0.16 -11.30 12.68
CA LEU A 412 0.45 -10.33 13.60
C LEU A 412 0.23 -10.75 15.06
N VAL A 413 -0.98 -11.23 15.41
CA VAL A 413 -1.27 -11.75 16.75
C VAL A 413 -0.41 -12.98 17.07
N LEU A 414 -0.27 -13.92 16.14
CA LEU A 414 0.62 -15.09 16.30
C LEU A 414 2.09 -14.69 16.48
N ASP A 415 2.58 -13.71 15.71
CA ASP A 415 3.94 -13.21 15.83
C ASP A 415 4.18 -12.51 17.19
N ARG A 416 3.14 -11.89 17.77
CA ARG A 416 3.18 -11.35 19.14
C ARG A 416 3.15 -12.46 20.19
N LEU A 417 2.30 -13.48 20.02
CA LEU A 417 2.25 -14.65 20.90
C LEU A 417 3.61 -15.37 20.94
N ALA A 418 4.27 -15.50 19.80
CA ALA A 418 5.61 -16.09 19.69
C ALA A 418 6.67 -15.32 20.50
N GLN A 419 6.51 -13.99 20.63
CA GLN A 419 7.41 -13.16 21.45
C GLN A 419 7.16 -13.29 22.95
N VAL A 420 5.92 -13.63 23.36
CA VAL A 420 5.54 -13.78 24.77
C VAL A 420 5.88 -15.17 25.28
N SER A 421 5.45 -16.22 24.57
CA SER A 421 5.63 -17.61 24.99
C SER A 421 5.89 -18.52 23.79
N PRO A 422 7.13 -18.59 23.28
CA PRO A 422 7.47 -19.42 22.12
C PRO A 422 7.26 -20.92 22.39
N GLU A 423 7.56 -21.38 23.60
CA GLU A 423 7.43 -22.80 23.98
C GLU A 423 5.98 -23.28 23.93
N LEU A 424 5.06 -22.49 24.50
CA LEU A 424 3.63 -22.83 24.55
C LEU A 424 3.03 -22.79 23.13
N LEU A 425 3.40 -21.80 22.32
CA LEU A 425 2.98 -21.72 20.92
C LEU A 425 3.46 -22.93 20.12
N LEU A 426 4.73 -23.29 20.22
CA LEU A 426 5.28 -24.45 19.53
C LEU A 426 4.63 -25.76 19.99
N ALA A 427 4.38 -25.92 21.29
CA ALA A 427 3.73 -27.11 21.84
C ALA A 427 2.29 -27.25 21.32
N SER A 428 1.51 -26.18 21.34
CA SER A 428 0.13 -26.16 20.85
C SER A 428 0.04 -26.38 19.34
N VAL A 429 0.88 -25.71 18.56
CA VAL A 429 0.93 -25.92 17.10
C VAL A 429 1.34 -27.35 16.79
N ARG A 430 2.34 -27.90 17.48
CA ARG A 430 2.75 -29.30 17.29
C ARG A 430 1.62 -30.27 17.64
N ARG A 431 0.85 -30.01 18.70
CA ARG A 431 -0.31 -30.81 19.10
C ARG A 431 -1.38 -30.80 18.00
N VAL A 432 -1.79 -29.62 17.54
CA VAL A 432 -2.79 -29.45 16.47
C VAL A 432 -2.30 -30.13 15.19
N PHE A 433 -1.08 -29.81 14.74
CA PHE A 433 -0.49 -30.38 13.54
C PHE A 433 -0.39 -31.91 13.57
N SER A 434 0.10 -32.48 14.68
CA SER A 434 0.25 -33.94 14.80
C SER A 434 -1.12 -34.65 14.84
N SER A 435 -2.09 -34.07 15.55
CA SER A 435 -3.47 -34.60 15.62
C SER A 435 -4.15 -34.58 14.25
N THR A 436 -4.10 -33.45 13.54
CA THR A 436 -4.71 -33.29 12.22
C THR A 436 -4.07 -34.22 11.19
N LEU A 437 -2.75 -34.38 11.20
CA LEU A 437 -2.07 -35.27 10.24
C LEU A 437 -2.29 -36.76 10.52
N GLN A 438 -2.46 -37.16 11.79
CA GLN A 438 -2.79 -38.54 12.14
C GLN A 438 -4.19 -38.92 11.65
N ASN A 439 -5.15 -37.98 11.73
CA ASN A 439 -6.55 -38.19 11.34
C ASN A 439 -6.91 -37.67 9.95
N ARG A 440 -5.91 -37.50 9.06
CA ARG A 440 -6.04 -36.81 7.76
C ARG A 440 -7.16 -37.31 6.83
N GLN A 441 -7.60 -38.56 6.98
CA GLN A 441 -8.64 -39.17 6.14
C GLN A 441 -10.06 -38.78 6.58
N THR A 442 -10.25 -38.42 7.85
CA THR A 442 -11.54 -38.06 8.44
C THR A 442 -11.67 -36.56 8.70
N THR A 443 -10.56 -35.83 8.78
CA THR A 443 -10.55 -34.37 8.98
C THR A 443 -10.95 -33.61 7.72
N ARG A 444 -11.69 -32.52 7.88
CA ARG A 444 -12.06 -31.63 6.77
C ARG A 444 -10.83 -30.94 6.19
N PHE A 445 -10.90 -30.56 4.92
CA PHE A 445 -9.78 -29.89 4.22
C PHE A 445 -9.35 -28.58 4.89
N VAL A 446 -10.29 -27.91 5.56
CA VAL A 446 -10.09 -26.64 6.25
C VAL A 446 -9.10 -26.78 7.40
N GLU A 447 -9.27 -27.80 8.24
CA GLU A 447 -8.37 -28.07 9.37
C GLU A 447 -6.97 -28.47 8.87
N VAL A 448 -6.90 -29.24 7.79
CA VAL A 448 -5.64 -29.66 7.17
C VAL A 448 -4.90 -28.45 6.57
N GLU A 449 -5.59 -27.54 5.89
CA GLU A 449 -4.98 -26.31 5.35
C GLU A 449 -4.42 -25.45 6.48
N VAL A 450 -5.18 -25.21 7.55
CA VAL A 450 -4.73 -24.40 8.69
C VAL A 450 -3.53 -25.03 9.38
N ALA A 451 -3.50 -26.34 9.58
CA ALA A 451 -2.36 -27.02 10.17
C ALA A 451 -1.06 -26.79 9.37
N ILE A 452 -1.14 -26.86 8.04
CA ILE A 452 0.01 -26.58 7.16
C ILE A 452 0.33 -25.09 7.13
N ARG A 453 -0.69 -24.22 7.12
CA ARG A 453 -0.52 -22.75 7.15
C ARG A 453 0.16 -22.29 8.43
N LEU A 454 -0.20 -22.84 9.58
CA LEU A 454 0.46 -22.56 10.86
C LEU A 454 1.94 -22.90 10.78
N LEU A 455 2.27 -24.07 10.21
CA LEU A 455 3.65 -24.47 9.93
C LEU A 455 4.34 -23.53 8.93
N TYR A 456 3.65 -23.08 7.89
CA TYR A 456 4.17 -22.09 6.95
C TYR A 456 4.50 -20.77 7.67
N MET A 457 3.60 -20.25 8.50
CA MET A 457 3.77 -18.97 9.18
C MET A 457 4.96 -18.97 10.14
N LEU A 458 5.10 -20.03 10.93
CA LEU A 458 6.16 -20.23 11.91
C LEU A 458 7.49 -20.59 11.24
N ALA A 459 8.18 -19.61 10.65
CA ALA A 459 9.39 -19.78 9.83
C ALA A 459 10.52 -20.64 10.45
N GLU A 460 10.50 -20.83 11.77
CA GLU A 460 11.45 -21.61 12.57
C GLU A 460 10.84 -22.95 13.05
N ALA A 461 10.07 -23.63 12.19
CA ALA A 461 9.54 -24.92 12.57
C ALA A 461 10.65 -25.95 12.81
N LEU A 462 10.45 -26.77 13.85
CA LEU A 462 11.35 -27.88 14.17
C LEU A 462 11.43 -28.86 12.98
N PRO A 463 12.63 -29.32 12.58
CA PRO A 463 12.81 -30.30 11.49
C PRO A 463 11.90 -31.53 11.59
N GLY A 464 11.51 -31.93 12.81
CA GLY A 464 10.58 -33.04 13.05
C GLY A 464 9.16 -32.84 12.50
N MET A 465 8.65 -31.60 12.48
CA MET A 465 7.33 -31.30 11.88
C MET A 465 7.39 -31.39 10.36
N MET A 466 8.47 -30.90 9.74
CA MET A 466 8.68 -31.02 8.30
C MET A 466 8.82 -32.49 7.86
N ARG A 467 9.54 -33.32 8.63
CA ARG A 467 9.61 -34.76 8.38
C ARG A 467 8.22 -35.41 8.40
N THR A 468 7.40 -35.03 9.38
CA THR A 468 6.01 -35.52 9.49
C THR A 468 5.16 -35.05 8.30
N LEU A 469 5.31 -33.80 7.85
CA LEU A 469 4.61 -33.27 6.68
C LEU A 469 4.92 -34.09 5.42
N VAL A 470 6.20 -34.32 5.12
CA VAL A 470 6.61 -35.00 3.89
C VAL A 470 6.24 -36.49 3.91
N THR A 471 6.33 -37.15 5.06
CA THR A 471 5.98 -38.56 5.22
C THR A 471 4.47 -38.82 5.32
N SER A 472 3.70 -37.84 5.78
CA SER A 472 2.25 -37.96 5.92
C SER A 472 1.48 -38.04 4.60
N GLY A 473 2.11 -37.77 3.45
CA GLY A 473 1.47 -37.90 2.14
C GLY A 473 0.33 -36.91 1.88
N VAL A 474 0.31 -35.77 2.56
CA VAL A 474 -0.70 -34.70 2.38
C VAL A 474 -0.72 -34.12 0.97
N SER A 475 0.36 -34.31 0.20
CA SER A 475 0.43 -33.91 -1.20
C SER A 475 -0.64 -34.56 -2.09
N SER A 476 -1.20 -35.72 -1.71
CA SER A 476 -2.27 -36.39 -2.47
C SER A 476 -3.69 -35.93 -2.09
N TYR A 477 -3.83 -34.88 -1.29
CA TYR A 477 -5.13 -34.37 -0.89
C TYR A 477 -5.88 -33.76 -2.08
N GLN A 478 -7.19 -34.00 -2.21
CA GLN A 478 -7.96 -33.64 -3.41
C GLN A 478 -8.18 -32.13 -3.56
N HIS A 479 -8.19 -31.38 -2.45
CA HIS A 479 -8.49 -29.96 -2.46
C HIS A 479 -7.28 -29.10 -2.85
N THR A 480 -7.45 -28.26 -3.88
CA THR A 480 -6.42 -27.39 -4.45
C THR A 480 -5.70 -26.52 -3.41
N SER A 481 -6.42 -25.94 -2.44
CA SER A 481 -5.83 -25.06 -1.42
C SER A 481 -4.83 -25.78 -0.52
N VAL A 482 -5.11 -27.03 -0.14
CA VAL A 482 -4.21 -27.85 0.68
C VAL A 482 -2.94 -28.19 -0.11
N THR A 483 -3.10 -28.54 -1.39
CA THR A 483 -1.99 -28.85 -2.30
C THR A 483 -1.10 -27.62 -2.52
N LEU A 484 -1.69 -26.45 -2.79
CA LEU A 484 -0.95 -25.19 -2.92
C LEU A 484 -0.15 -24.89 -1.64
N GLU A 485 -0.77 -25.01 -0.47
CA GLU A 485 -0.14 -24.70 0.81
C GLU A 485 1.00 -25.66 1.16
N PHE A 486 0.83 -26.95 0.84
CA PHE A 486 1.87 -27.95 0.97
C PHE A 486 3.12 -27.55 0.17
N PHE A 487 2.96 -27.21 -1.12
CA PHE A 487 4.10 -26.86 -1.96
C PHE A 487 4.74 -25.52 -1.57
N GLU A 488 3.97 -24.51 -1.18
CA GLU A 488 4.52 -23.25 -0.65
C GLU A 488 5.36 -23.47 0.61
N THR A 489 4.86 -24.31 1.53
CA THR A 489 5.56 -24.70 2.75
C THR A 489 6.86 -25.41 2.43
N VAL A 490 6.82 -26.42 1.56
CA VAL A 490 8.00 -27.16 1.14
C VAL A 490 9.07 -26.26 0.51
N VAL A 491 8.70 -25.32 -0.36
CA VAL A 491 9.65 -24.38 -0.98
C VAL A 491 10.23 -23.40 0.05
N ARG A 492 9.44 -22.96 1.02
CA ARG A 492 9.93 -22.08 2.09
C ARG A 492 10.96 -22.77 2.98
N TYR A 493 10.80 -24.06 3.25
CA TYR A 493 11.72 -24.88 4.04
C TYR A 493 12.84 -25.53 3.22
N GLU A 494 13.33 -24.86 2.17
CA GLU A 494 14.44 -25.34 1.33
C GLU A 494 15.68 -25.82 2.13
N LYS A 495 16.01 -25.14 3.24
CA LYS A 495 17.15 -25.49 4.10
C LYS A 495 17.01 -26.87 4.74
N PHE A 496 15.78 -27.34 5.01
CA PHE A 496 15.54 -28.68 5.56
C PHE A 496 16.02 -29.78 4.62
N PHE A 497 15.74 -29.63 3.32
CA PHE A 497 16.17 -30.60 2.30
C PHE A 497 17.69 -30.60 2.11
N THR A 498 18.34 -29.46 2.36
CA THR A 498 19.82 -29.41 2.40
C THR A 498 20.40 -30.34 3.47
N VAL A 499 19.71 -30.49 4.61
CA VAL A 499 20.11 -31.34 5.74
C VAL A 499 19.63 -32.79 5.57
N GLU A 500 18.40 -33.01 5.08
CA GLU A 500 17.79 -34.34 4.87
C GLU A 500 17.44 -34.59 3.38
N PRO A 501 18.43 -34.89 2.51
CA PRO A 501 18.21 -35.08 1.07
C PRO A 501 17.33 -36.30 0.73
N GLN A 502 17.19 -37.25 1.65
CA GLN A 502 16.37 -38.46 1.50
C GLN A 502 14.89 -38.18 1.17
N HIS A 503 14.40 -36.99 1.51
CA HIS A 503 13.01 -36.58 1.28
C HIS A 503 12.79 -35.85 -0.06
N VAL A 504 13.86 -35.47 -0.77
CA VAL A 504 13.80 -34.76 -2.06
C VAL A 504 13.07 -35.57 -3.14
N PRO A 505 13.31 -36.88 -3.34
CA PRO A 505 12.65 -37.63 -4.41
C PRO A 505 11.13 -37.68 -4.26
N CYS A 506 10.64 -37.81 -3.03
CA CYS A 506 9.21 -37.86 -2.74
C CYS A 506 8.50 -36.55 -3.13
N VAL A 507 9.11 -35.42 -2.78
CA VAL A 507 8.60 -34.08 -3.12
C VAL A 507 8.71 -33.83 -4.63
N LEU A 508 9.82 -34.21 -5.24
CA LEU A 508 10.05 -34.05 -6.66
C LEU A 508 9.01 -34.81 -7.48
N MET A 509 8.70 -36.05 -7.12
CA MET A 509 7.64 -36.82 -7.76
C MET A 509 6.27 -36.15 -7.65
N ALA A 510 5.97 -35.54 -6.49
CA ALA A 510 4.74 -34.77 -6.30
C ALA A 510 4.69 -33.51 -7.18
N PHE A 511 5.81 -32.83 -7.43
CA PHE A 511 5.84 -31.71 -8.37
C PHE A 511 5.61 -32.16 -9.83
N LEU A 512 6.13 -33.33 -10.23
CA LEU A 512 6.14 -33.78 -11.63
C LEU A 512 4.86 -34.51 -12.08
N ASP A 513 4.00 -34.92 -11.15
CA ASP A 513 2.77 -35.67 -11.45
C ASP A 513 1.51 -34.77 -11.51
N HIS A 514 0.33 -35.41 -11.45
CA HIS A 514 -0.99 -34.76 -11.50
C HIS A 514 -1.26 -33.81 -10.33
N ARG A 515 -0.47 -33.89 -9.24
CA ARG A 515 -0.60 -33.00 -8.07
C ARG A 515 0.04 -31.64 -8.32
N GLY A 516 1.05 -31.56 -9.19
CA GLY A 516 1.84 -30.37 -9.45
C GLY A 516 1.69 -29.84 -10.88
N LEU A 517 2.70 -30.09 -11.71
CA LEU A 517 2.79 -29.56 -13.08
C LEU A 517 1.73 -30.13 -14.04
N ARG A 518 1.12 -31.28 -13.72
CA ARG A 518 0.08 -31.92 -14.54
C ARG A 518 -1.32 -31.77 -13.95
N HIS A 519 -1.52 -30.78 -13.08
CA HIS A 519 -2.81 -30.50 -12.44
C HIS A 519 -3.89 -30.11 -13.45
N SER A 520 -5.17 -30.37 -13.20
CA SER A 520 -6.26 -30.04 -14.13
C SER A 520 -6.44 -28.54 -14.38
N SER A 521 -6.28 -27.72 -13.34
CA SER A 521 -6.38 -26.26 -13.41
C SER A 521 -5.10 -25.57 -13.88
N ALA A 522 -5.18 -24.77 -14.94
CA ALA A 522 -4.07 -24.00 -15.51
C ALA A 522 -3.48 -22.96 -14.53
N LYS A 523 -4.31 -22.33 -13.69
CA LYS A 523 -3.87 -21.38 -12.64
C LYS A 523 -2.92 -22.06 -11.65
N VAL A 524 -3.27 -23.28 -11.23
CA VAL A 524 -2.46 -24.10 -10.32
C VAL A 524 -1.18 -24.55 -11.00
N GLN A 525 -1.25 -25.02 -12.25
CA GLN A 525 -0.06 -25.42 -13.02
C GLN A 525 0.98 -24.28 -13.11
N SER A 526 0.54 -23.05 -13.42
CA SER A 526 1.44 -21.90 -13.52
C SER A 526 2.12 -21.59 -12.18
N LYS A 527 1.35 -21.61 -11.09
CA LYS A 527 1.89 -21.43 -9.73
C LYS A 527 2.84 -22.56 -9.32
N MET A 528 2.52 -23.81 -9.67
CA MET A 528 3.38 -24.97 -9.44
C MET A 528 4.69 -24.88 -10.22
N ALA A 529 4.65 -24.41 -11.47
CA ALA A 529 5.86 -24.17 -12.27
C ALA A 529 6.78 -23.13 -11.63
N TYR A 530 6.22 -22.06 -11.07
CA TYR A 530 6.99 -21.07 -10.32
C TYR A 530 7.62 -21.65 -9.04
N LEU A 531 6.82 -22.35 -8.22
CA LEU A 531 7.31 -22.96 -6.98
C LEU A 531 8.38 -24.02 -7.26
N PHE A 532 8.15 -24.88 -8.26
CA PHE A 532 9.14 -25.84 -8.73
C PHE A 532 10.43 -25.15 -9.15
N SER A 533 10.34 -24.04 -9.90
CA SER A 533 11.51 -23.29 -10.33
C SER A 533 12.33 -22.76 -9.16
N ARG A 534 11.67 -22.24 -8.13
CA ARG A 534 12.31 -21.77 -6.90
C ARG A 534 12.93 -22.91 -6.09
N PHE A 535 12.23 -24.03 -5.95
CA PHE A 535 12.70 -25.22 -5.23
C PHE A 535 13.98 -25.79 -5.86
N VAL A 536 13.97 -25.95 -7.19
CA VAL A 536 15.12 -26.43 -7.97
C VAL A 536 16.31 -25.49 -7.82
N LYS A 537 16.11 -24.17 -8.01
CA LYS A 537 17.18 -23.16 -7.90
C LYS A 537 17.87 -23.19 -6.55
N SER A 538 17.15 -23.53 -5.48
CA SER A 538 17.68 -23.58 -4.13
C SER A 538 18.48 -24.85 -3.86
N LEU A 539 18.02 -26.00 -4.38
CA LEU A 539 18.61 -27.31 -4.12
C LEU A 539 19.56 -27.80 -5.22
N ASN A 540 20.10 -26.92 -6.07
CA ASN A 540 20.88 -27.27 -7.27
C ASN A 540 21.88 -28.42 -7.07
N LYS A 541 22.64 -28.44 -5.96
CA LYS A 541 23.64 -29.50 -5.69
C LYS A 541 23.05 -30.90 -5.51
N GLN A 542 21.90 -30.99 -4.85
CA GLN A 542 21.22 -32.26 -4.57
C GLN A 542 20.38 -32.77 -5.74
N MET A 543 20.15 -31.92 -6.75
CA MET A 543 19.30 -32.22 -7.90
C MET A 543 20.05 -32.93 -9.03
N ASN A 544 21.38 -32.92 -9.05
CA ASN A 544 22.23 -33.55 -10.06
C ASN A 544 21.80 -34.97 -10.51
N PRO A 545 21.53 -35.93 -9.60
CA PRO A 545 21.17 -37.30 -10.00
C PRO A 545 19.79 -37.40 -10.64
N PHE A 546 18.92 -36.39 -10.49
CA PHE A 546 17.54 -36.43 -10.98
C PHE A 546 17.34 -35.62 -12.27
N ILE A 547 18.35 -34.90 -12.76
CA ILE A 547 18.21 -33.96 -13.88
C ILE A 547 17.68 -34.65 -15.14
N GLU A 548 18.26 -35.79 -15.53
CA GLU A 548 17.85 -36.50 -16.76
C GLU A 548 16.42 -37.04 -16.66
N ASP A 549 16.05 -37.61 -15.51
CA ASP A 549 14.68 -38.09 -15.26
C ASP A 549 13.65 -36.96 -15.28
N ILE A 550 14.00 -35.81 -14.72
CA ILE A 550 13.16 -34.60 -14.74
C ILE A 550 12.98 -34.12 -16.19
N LEU A 551 14.06 -34.03 -16.97
CA LEU A 551 14.02 -33.60 -18.36
C LEU A 551 13.12 -34.50 -19.21
N ASN A 552 13.25 -35.82 -19.04
CA ASN A 552 12.42 -36.81 -19.74
C ASN A 552 10.93 -36.65 -19.37
N ARG A 553 10.62 -36.44 -18.10
CA ARG A 553 9.23 -36.30 -17.63
C ARG A 553 8.59 -34.94 -17.95
N ILE A 554 9.39 -33.89 -18.15
CA ILE A 554 8.90 -32.56 -18.50
C ILE A 554 8.75 -32.40 -20.02
N GLN A 555 9.41 -33.22 -20.84
CA GLN A 555 9.37 -33.10 -22.31
C GLN A 555 7.93 -33.06 -22.88
N ASP A 556 7.00 -33.83 -22.32
CA ASP A 556 5.59 -33.81 -22.73
C ASP A 556 4.87 -32.49 -22.44
N LEU A 557 5.30 -31.77 -21.39
CA LEU A 557 4.74 -30.49 -20.95
C LEU A 557 5.30 -29.31 -21.75
N LEU A 558 6.37 -29.54 -22.52
CA LEU A 558 6.97 -28.55 -23.43
C LEU A 558 6.27 -28.49 -24.80
N LYS A 559 5.13 -29.18 -24.98
CA LYS A 559 4.35 -29.09 -26.21
C LYS A 559 3.74 -27.68 -26.31
N LEU A 560 4.18 -26.92 -27.31
CA LEU A 560 3.64 -25.61 -27.68
C LEU A 560 2.16 -25.78 -28.11
N SER A 561 1.23 -25.56 -27.20
CA SER A 561 -0.20 -25.39 -27.50
C SER A 561 -0.58 -23.91 -27.42
N PRO A 562 -1.52 -23.44 -28.25
CA PRO A 562 -2.01 -22.07 -28.20
C PRO A 562 -2.54 -21.76 -26.79
N PRO A 563 -2.17 -20.59 -26.23
CA PRO A 563 -2.42 -20.32 -24.84
C PRO A 563 -3.85 -19.82 -24.63
N GLU A 564 -4.75 -20.69 -24.19
CA GLU A 564 -5.96 -20.18 -23.53
C GLU A 564 -5.65 -19.67 -22.11
N ASN A 565 -4.59 -20.15 -21.45
CA ASN A 565 -4.33 -19.80 -20.04
C ASN A 565 -2.85 -19.93 -19.62
N GLY A 566 -2.26 -18.85 -19.10
CA GLY A 566 -1.13 -18.87 -18.15
C GLY A 566 0.23 -19.36 -18.66
N HIS A 567 1.24 -18.49 -18.58
CA HIS A 567 2.61 -18.80 -19.00
C HIS A 567 3.23 -19.89 -18.12
N GLN A 568 3.60 -21.05 -18.69
CA GLN A 568 4.37 -22.08 -17.99
C GLN A 568 5.85 -21.66 -17.91
N SER A 569 6.26 -21.12 -16.77
CA SER A 569 7.62 -20.61 -16.55
C SER A 569 8.62 -21.72 -16.22
N PHE A 570 9.09 -22.48 -17.22
CA PHE A 570 10.15 -23.48 -17.06
C PHE A 570 11.58 -22.89 -16.98
N LEU A 571 11.73 -21.74 -16.32
CA LEU A 571 13.02 -21.08 -16.07
C LEU A 571 14.06 -22.01 -15.38
N SER A 572 13.60 -23.00 -14.62
CA SER A 572 14.46 -23.95 -13.90
C SER A 572 15.23 -24.90 -14.79
N ILE A 573 14.72 -25.27 -15.97
CA ILE A 573 15.36 -26.29 -16.81
C ILE A 573 16.74 -25.83 -17.27
N GLY A 574 16.85 -24.57 -17.71
CA GLY A 574 18.14 -23.97 -18.06
C GLY A 574 19.09 -23.92 -16.87
N VAL A 575 18.59 -23.53 -15.69
CA VAL A 575 19.41 -23.42 -14.47
C VAL A 575 19.93 -24.79 -14.02
N MET A 576 19.12 -25.84 -14.12
CA MET A 576 19.52 -27.21 -13.80
C MET A 576 20.66 -27.69 -14.71
N ILE A 577 20.53 -27.49 -16.02
CA ILE A 577 21.55 -27.93 -16.99
C ILE A 577 22.87 -27.18 -16.73
N VAL A 578 22.82 -25.86 -16.52
CA VAL A 578 24.02 -25.04 -16.31
C VAL A 578 24.73 -25.35 -15.00
N ASN A 579 23.98 -25.51 -13.91
CA ASN A 579 24.54 -25.76 -12.58
C ASN A 579 24.86 -27.24 -12.31
N SER A 580 24.58 -28.12 -13.27
CA SER A 580 24.95 -29.54 -13.15
C SER A 580 26.47 -29.75 -13.11
N GLU A 581 26.90 -30.85 -12.49
CA GLU A 581 28.32 -31.27 -12.45
C GLU A 581 28.77 -32.00 -13.72
N TYR A 582 27.94 -32.00 -14.78
CA TYR A 582 28.26 -32.65 -16.05
C TYR A 582 29.38 -31.93 -16.83
N PRO A 583 30.13 -32.65 -17.68
CA PRO A 583 31.08 -32.03 -18.60
C PRO A 583 30.36 -31.14 -19.63
N ALA A 584 31.08 -30.17 -20.20
CA ALA A 584 30.54 -29.19 -21.15
C ALA A 584 29.83 -29.86 -22.34
N GLU A 585 30.41 -30.93 -22.90
CA GLU A 585 29.83 -31.70 -24.01
C GLU A 585 28.44 -32.28 -23.67
N ARG A 586 28.27 -32.77 -22.43
CA ARG A 586 26.99 -33.33 -21.99
C ARG A 586 25.96 -32.23 -21.71
N LYS A 587 26.39 -31.08 -21.19
CA LYS A 587 25.53 -29.90 -21.00
C LYS A 587 25.02 -29.36 -22.34
N GLU A 588 25.90 -29.28 -23.33
CA GLU A 588 25.54 -28.88 -24.69
C GLU A 588 24.52 -29.85 -25.29
N ALA A 589 24.77 -31.17 -25.22
CA ALA A 589 23.87 -32.18 -25.74
C ALA A 589 22.46 -32.09 -25.10
N LEU A 590 22.38 -31.91 -23.78
CA LEU A 590 21.09 -31.72 -23.09
C LEU A 590 20.38 -30.43 -23.51
N MET A 591 21.12 -29.33 -23.69
CA MET A 591 20.55 -28.06 -24.15
C MET A 591 20.08 -28.14 -25.61
N ARG A 592 20.84 -28.82 -26.47
CA ARG A 592 20.49 -29.07 -27.87
C ARG A 592 19.25 -29.95 -27.99
N ASN A 593 19.16 -31.03 -27.21
CA ASN A 593 17.96 -31.88 -27.15
C ASN A 593 16.70 -31.14 -26.70
N LEU A 594 16.86 -30.09 -25.87
CA LEU A 594 15.75 -29.26 -25.42
C LEU A 594 15.30 -28.25 -26.50
N LEU A 595 16.25 -27.60 -27.18
CA LEU A 595 15.96 -26.47 -28.07
C LEU A 595 15.72 -26.90 -29.53
N THR A 596 16.34 -27.98 -30.01
CA THR A 596 16.18 -28.45 -31.40
C THR A 596 14.73 -28.78 -31.79
N PRO A 597 13.96 -29.55 -30.98
CA PRO A 597 12.55 -29.82 -31.30
C PRO A 597 11.69 -28.56 -31.34
N LEU A 598 12.07 -27.53 -30.56
CA LEU A 598 11.40 -26.23 -30.55
C LEU A 598 11.75 -25.43 -31.80
N MET A 599 13.01 -25.44 -32.24
CA MET A 599 13.44 -24.79 -33.48
C MET A 599 12.78 -25.40 -34.73
N GLU A 600 12.67 -26.74 -34.79
CA GLU A 600 11.98 -27.44 -35.88
C GLU A 600 10.50 -27.10 -35.93
N LYS A 601 9.81 -27.13 -34.78
CA LYS A 601 8.40 -26.72 -34.69
C LYS A 601 8.21 -25.24 -35.03
N PHE A 602 9.13 -24.38 -34.63
CA PHE A 602 9.08 -22.95 -34.93
C PHE A 602 9.09 -22.70 -36.44
N LYS A 603 9.96 -23.39 -37.20
CA LYS A 603 10.00 -23.29 -38.66
C LYS A 603 8.67 -23.72 -39.30
N ILE A 604 8.12 -24.86 -38.85
CA ILE A 604 6.83 -25.37 -39.33
C ILE A 604 5.68 -24.39 -39.00
N LEU A 605 5.66 -23.83 -37.78
CA LEU A 605 4.63 -22.87 -37.37
C LEU A 605 4.75 -21.54 -38.13
N LEU A 606 5.96 -21.10 -38.45
CA LEU A 606 6.20 -19.90 -39.25
C LEU A 606 5.71 -20.09 -40.68
N GLU A 607 5.96 -21.26 -41.29
CA GLU A 607 5.41 -21.61 -42.60
C GLU A 607 3.87 -21.67 -42.58
N ASN A 608 3.28 -22.25 -41.54
CA ASN A 608 1.82 -22.31 -41.38
C ASN A 608 1.19 -20.92 -41.18
N LEU A 609 1.87 -19.99 -40.52
CA LEU A 609 1.41 -18.62 -40.34
C LEU A 609 1.35 -17.88 -41.68
N MET A 610 2.30 -18.14 -42.59
CA MET A 610 2.28 -17.57 -43.96
C MET A 610 1.15 -18.12 -44.82
N LEU A 611 0.68 -19.34 -44.54
CA LEU A 611 -0.39 -20.01 -45.28
C LEU A 611 -1.79 -19.74 -44.68
N ALA A 612 -1.87 -19.25 -43.44
CA ALA A 612 -3.13 -18.99 -42.76
C ALA A 612 -3.82 -17.73 -43.31
N GLN A 613 -5.10 -17.85 -43.67
CA GLN A 613 -5.92 -16.73 -44.18
C GLN A 613 -6.80 -16.06 -43.12
N ASP A 614 -6.91 -16.66 -41.93
CA ASP A 614 -7.82 -16.24 -40.86
C ASP A 614 -7.07 -15.45 -39.76
N GLU A 615 -7.56 -14.27 -39.38
CA GLU A 615 -6.91 -13.35 -38.44
C GLU A 615 -6.81 -13.92 -37.01
N GLU A 616 -7.83 -14.62 -36.51
CA GLU A 616 -7.80 -15.25 -35.19
C GLU A 616 -6.78 -16.39 -35.14
N ARG A 617 -6.70 -17.15 -36.23
CA ARG A 617 -5.72 -18.22 -36.37
C ARG A 617 -4.30 -17.67 -36.51
N GLN A 618 -4.10 -16.57 -37.23
CA GLN A 618 -2.83 -15.87 -37.29
C GLN A 618 -2.40 -15.36 -35.89
N ALA A 619 -3.34 -14.88 -35.07
CA ALA A 619 -3.09 -14.44 -33.69
C ALA A 619 -2.58 -15.55 -32.80
N SER A 620 -3.32 -16.66 -32.76
CA SER A 620 -2.92 -17.82 -31.97
C SER A 620 -1.56 -18.41 -32.39
N LEU A 621 -1.23 -18.39 -33.69
CA LEU A 621 0.04 -18.86 -34.22
C LEU A 621 1.19 -17.90 -33.88
N ALA A 622 0.98 -16.59 -33.97
CA ALA A 622 1.98 -15.59 -33.58
C ALA A 622 2.29 -15.66 -32.07
N ASP A 623 1.28 -15.87 -31.23
CA ASP A 623 1.48 -16.09 -29.79
C ASP A 623 2.27 -17.38 -29.51
N CYS A 624 2.00 -18.46 -30.24
CA CYS A 624 2.79 -19.69 -30.14
C CYS A 624 4.26 -19.48 -30.53
N LEU A 625 4.52 -18.71 -31.59
CA LEU A 625 5.87 -18.36 -32.03
C LEU A 625 6.59 -17.49 -30.99
N ASN A 626 5.89 -16.48 -30.46
CA ASN A 626 6.42 -15.64 -29.39
C ASN A 626 6.73 -16.46 -28.11
N HIS A 627 5.89 -17.44 -27.80
CA HIS A 627 6.13 -18.37 -26.69
C HIS A 627 7.38 -19.24 -26.89
N ALA A 628 7.62 -19.71 -28.11
CA ALA A 628 8.83 -20.47 -28.43
C ALA A 628 10.10 -19.61 -28.25
N VAL A 629 10.08 -18.37 -28.74
CA VAL A 629 11.18 -17.40 -28.56
C VAL A 629 11.35 -17.05 -27.08
N GLY A 630 10.26 -16.80 -26.36
CA GLY A 630 10.24 -16.54 -24.93
C GLY A 630 10.79 -17.70 -24.10
N PHE A 631 10.53 -18.95 -24.49
CA PHE A 631 11.09 -20.14 -23.84
C PHE A 631 12.62 -20.18 -24.00
N ALA A 632 13.14 -20.00 -25.22
CA ALA A 632 14.58 -19.94 -25.46
C ALA A 632 15.25 -18.75 -24.74
N SER A 633 14.56 -17.61 -24.64
CA SER A 633 15.02 -16.47 -23.83
C SER A 633 15.10 -16.84 -22.35
N ARG A 634 14.10 -17.52 -21.81
CA ARG A 634 14.08 -17.96 -20.40
C ARG A 634 15.15 -19.00 -20.08
N THR A 635 15.43 -19.98 -20.95
CA THR A 635 16.52 -20.94 -20.72
C THR A 635 17.87 -20.23 -20.67
N SER A 636 18.08 -19.20 -21.50
CA SER A 636 19.31 -18.41 -21.49
C SER A 636 19.46 -17.51 -20.24
N LYS A 637 18.40 -17.32 -19.43
CA LYS A 637 18.50 -16.61 -18.14
C LYS A 637 19.38 -17.34 -17.12
N ALA A 638 19.64 -18.63 -17.33
CA ALA A 638 20.54 -19.41 -16.48
C ALA A 638 22.01 -18.95 -16.57
N PHE A 639 22.43 -18.39 -17.69
CA PHE A 639 23.82 -17.97 -17.92
C PHE A 639 24.02 -16.52 -17.47
N SER A 640 24.94 -16.24 -16.56
CA SER A 640 25.15 -14.86 -16.09
C SER A 640 25.90 -13.99 -17.09
N ASN A 641 26.82 -14.60 -17.86
CA ASN A 641 27.68 -13.92 -18.83
C ASN A 641 28.21 -14.89 -19.92
N LYS A 642 28.93 -14.35 -20.91
CA LYS A 642 29.60 -15.13 -21.97
C LYS A 642 30.55 -16.20 -21.47
N GLN A 643 31.22 -15.98 -20.35
CA GLN A 643 32.12 -16.97 -19.77
C GLN A 643 31.36 -18.22 -19.31
N THR A 644 30.19 -18.06 -18.67
CA THR A 644 29.35 -19.20 -18.26
C THR A 644 28.79 -19.97 -19.45
N VAL A 645 28.50 -19.31 -20.57
CA VAL A 645 28.05 -19.97 -21.80
C VAL A 645 29.18 -20.79 -22.43
N LYS A 646 30.38 -20.20 -22.55
CA LYS A 646 31.57 -20.87 -23.10
C LYS A 646 32.02 -22.05 -22.25
N GLN A 647 31.96 -21.91 -20.92
CA GLN A 647 32.26 -23.01 -19.99
C GLN A 647 31.28 -24.19 -20.11
N CYS A 648 30.07 -23.95 -20.59
CA CYS A 648 29.06 -25.00 -20.78
C CYS A 648 28.99 -25.52 -22.22
N GLY A 649 29.76 -24.98 -23.17
CA GLY A 649 29.71 -25.37 -24.59
C GLY A 649 28.46 -24.91 -25.35
N CYS A 650 27.53 -24.16 -24.72
CA CYS A 650 26.22 -23.87 -25.31
C CYS A 650 26.19 -22.69 -26.31
N SER A 651 27.33 -22.10 -26.68
CA SER A 651 27.38 -20.94 -27.58
C SER A 651 26.75 -21.23 -28.95
N GLU A 652 27.09 -22.38 -29.55
CA GLU A 652 26.60 -22.77 -30.88
C GLU A 652 25.09 -23.00 -30.90
N VAL A 653 24.55 -23.65 -29.87
CA VAL A 653 23.10 -23.92 -29.76
C VAL A 653 22.28 -22.63 -29.76
N TYR A 654 22.76 -21.57 -29.09
CA TYR A 654 22.08 -20.27 -29.06
C TYR A 654 22.30 -19.45 -30.34
N LEU A 655 23.41 -19.64 -31.05
CA LEU A 655 23.60 -19.06 -32.38
C LEU A 655 22.64 -19.70 -33.40
N ASP A 656 22.45 -21.02 -33.36
CA ASP A 656 21.46 -21.73 -34.18
C ASP A 656 20.03 -21.23 -33.90
N CYS A 657 19.70 -20.98 -32.62
CA CYS A 657 18.43 -20.38 -32.20
C CYS A 657 18.27 -18.97 -32.75
N LEU A 658 19.30 -18.14 -32.63
CA LEU A 658 19.29 -16.76 -33.12
C LEU A 658 19.04 -16.72 -34.64
N GLN A 659 19.73 -17.55 -35.41
CA GLN A 659 19.52 -17.63 -36.86
C GLN A 659 18.09 -18.06 -37.20
N THR A 660 17.53 -19.02 -36.47
CA THR A 660 16.17 -19.51 -36.70
C THR A 660 15.10 -18.48 -36.34
N PHE A 661 15.25 -17.75 -35.23
CA PHE A 661 14.26 -16.76 -34.79
C PHE A 661 14.32 -15.43 -35.58
N LEU A 662 15.47 -15.06 -36.13
CA LEU A 662 15.59 -13.88 -36.98
C LEU A 662 14.73 -13.98 -38.26
N LEU A 663 14.45 -15.20 -38.74
CA LEU A 663 13.54 -15.42 -39.87
C LEU A 663 12.13 -14.89 -39.60
N ALA A 664 11.69 -14.82 -38.33
CA ALA A 664 10.38 -14.29 -37.98
C ALA A 664 10.29 -12.76 -38.11
N LEU A 665 11.41 -12.02 -38.08
CA LEU A 665 11.42 -10.57 -38.31
C LEU A 665 11.11 -10.20 -39.76
N SER A 666 11.29 -11.13 -40.70
CA SER A 666 10.97 -10.95 -42.11
C SER A 666 9.48 -11.19 -42.42
N CYS A 667 8.68 -11.62 -41.44
CA CYS A 667 7.25 -11.87 -41.57
C CYS A 667 6.43 -10.57 -41.69
N PRO A 668 5.55 -10.42 -42.71
CA PRO A 668 4.69 -9.25 -42.84
C PRO A 668 3.42 -9.29 -41.95
N LEU A 669 3.07 -10.46 -41.41
CA LEU A 669 1.85 -10.70 -40.63
C LEU A 669 2.15 -10.60 -39.12
N GLN A 670 1.26 -9.94 -38.36
CA GLN A 670 1.34 -9.76 -36.90
C GLN A 670 2.71 -9.31 -36.36
N LYS A 671 3.24 -8.24 -36.97
CA LYS A 671 4.58 -7.71 -36.74
C LYS A 671 4.88 -7.41 -35.26
N GLY A 672 3.95 -6.78 -34.53
CA GLY A 672 4.20 -6.34 -33.14
C GLY A 672 4.52 -7.47 -32.16
N ILE A 673 3.77 -8.58 -32.20
CA ILE A 673 3.94 -9.71 -31.26
C ILE A 673 5.27 -10.44 -31.53
N LEU A 674 5.59 -10.68 -32.82
CA LEU A 674 6.82 -11.36 -33.22
C LEU A 674 8.06 -10.50 -32.99
N ARG A 675 8.00 -9.19 -33.27
CA ARG A 675 9.09 -8.25 -33.01
C ARG A 675 9.40 -8.15 -31.53
N SER A 676 8.38 -8.04 -30.67
CA SER A 676 8.58 -7.97 -29.23
C SER A 676 9.25 -9.25 -28.67
N GLY A 677 8.80 -10.42 -29.12
CA GLY A 677 9.43 -11.69 -28.79
C GLY A 677 10.91 -11.75 -29.17
N VAL A 678 11.25 -11.40 -30.42
CA VAL A 678 12.63 -11.43 -30.91
C VAL A 678 13.49 -10.34 -30.26
N CYS A 679 12.96 -9.14 -30.02
CA CYS A 679 13.65 -8.05 -29.30
C CYS A 679 14.04 -8.47 -27.88
N THR A 680 13.11 -9.06 -27.12
CA THR A 680 13.40 -9.55 -25.76
C THR A 680 14.44 -10.67 -25.76
N PHE A 681 14.47 -11.52 -26.80
CA PHE A 681 15.52 -12.52 -26.99
C PHE A 681 16.88 -11.89 -27.35
N LEU A 682 16.91 -10.90 -28.26
CA LEU A 682 18.12 -10.16 -28.64
C LEU A 682 18.77 -9.46 -27.44
N HIS A 683 17.97 -8.78 -26.62
CA HIS A 683 18.43 -8.21 -25.34
C HIS A 683 19.21 -9.22 -24.51
N ARG A 684 18.73 -10.46 -24.46
CA ARG A 684 19.37 -11.52 -23.69
C ARG A 684 20.59 -12.12 -24.38
N MET A 685 20.55 -12.32 -25.69
CA MET A 685 21.67 -12.82 -26.48
C MET A 685 22.87 -11.87 -26.46
N ILE A 686 22.65 -10.55 -26.43
CA ILE A 686 23.73 -9.56 -26.26
C ILE A 686 24.48 -9.76 -24.93
N ILE A 687 23.78 -10.19 -23.86
CA ILE A 687 24.41 -10.49 -22.55
C ILE A 687 25.17 -11.82 -22.59
N CYS A 688 24.61 -12.81 -23.28
CA CYS A 688 25.09 -14.19 -23.24
C CYS A 688 26.22 -14.48 -24.25
N LEU A 689 26.20 -13.87 -25.43
CA LEU A 689 27.11 -14.21 -26.54
C LEU A 689 28.05 -13.03 -26.92
N GLU A 690 27.71 -11.81 -26.51
CA GLU A 690 28.47 -10.57 -26.76
C GLU A 690 28.93 -10.47 -28.23
N GLU A 691 30.23 -10.49 -28.51
CA GLU A 691 30.81 -10.27 -29.85
C GLU A 691 30.28 -11.23 -30.94
N GLU A 692 29.82 -12.43 -30.57
CA GLU A 692 29.33 -13.45 -31.51
C GLU A 692 27.96 -13.06 -32.11
N VAL A 693 27.24 -12.11 -31.50
CA VAL A 693 25.93 -11.61 -31.98
C VAL A 693 26.08 -10.45 -32.95
N PHE A 694 27.23 -9.76 -32.95
CA PHE A 694 27.45 -8.54 -33.71
C PHE A 694 27.09 -8.64 -35.22
N PRO A 695 27.39 -9.75 -35.93
CA PRO A 695 27.03 -9.89 -37.35
C PRO A 695 25.52 -9.87 -37.63
N PHE A 696 24.69 -10.20 -36.64
CA PHE A 696 23.24 -10.33 -36.79
C PHE A 696 22.48 -9.04 -36.41
N ILE A 697 23.10 -8.16 -35.63
CA ILE A 697 22.48 -6.90 -35.15
C ILE A 697 22.06 -5.98 -36.31
N PRO A 698 22.89 -5.77 -37.37
CA PRO A 698 22.50 -4.89 -38.48
C PRO A 698 21.26 -5.36 -39.23
N SER A 699 21.21 -6.64 -39.59
CA SER A 699 20.06 -7.23 -40.29
C SER A 699 18.79 -7.19 -39.43
N ALA A 700 18.88 -7.53 -38.14
CA ALA A 700 17.74 -7.45 -37.23
C ALA A 700 17.19 -6.01 -37.10
N SER A 701 18.09 -5.03 -37.00
CA SER A 701 17.73 -3.61 -36.81
C SER A 701 17.05 -3.01 -38.03
N GLU A 702 17.47 -3.40 -39.24
CA GLU A 702 16.82 -3.00 -40.49
C GLU A 702 15.37 -3.53 -40.58
N HIS A 703 15.15 -4.80 -40.18
CA HIS A 703 13.82 -5.40 -40.20
C HIS A 703 12.87 -4.86 -39.11
N ILE A 704 13.40 -4.40 -37.97
CA ILE A 704 12.61 -3.77 -36.88
C ILE A 704 12.20 -2.35 -37.25
N LEU A 705 13.08 -1.58 -37.89
CA LEU A 705 12.80 -0.19 -38.28
C LEU A 705 11.93 -0.05 -39.54
N LYS A 706 11.83 -1.11 -40.36
CA LYS A 706 10.93 -1.13 -41.53
C LYS A 706 9.47 -1.23 -41.06
N ASP A 707 8.64 -0.22 -41.34
CA ASP A 707 7.24 -0.11 -40.88
C ASP A 707 7.12 -0.22 -39.34
N CYS A 708 7.74 0.72 -38.62
CA CYS A 708 7.84 0.70 -37.16
C CYS A 708 6.64 1.39 -36.48
N GLU A 709 6.05 0.75 -35.48
CA GLU A 709 5.01 1.34 -34.62
C GLU A 709 5.61 1.98 -33.35
N ALA A 710 4.82 2.78 -32.63
CA ALA A 710 5.26 3.41 -31.37
C ALA A 710 5.75 2.41 -30.31
N LYS A 711 5.10 1.24 -30.23
CA LYS A 711 5.48 0.15 -29.31
C LYS A 711 6.83 -0.47 -29.68
N ASP A 712 7.09 -0.67 -30.97
CA ASP A 712 8.35 -1.22 -31.46
C ASP A 712 9.54 -0.28 -31.14
N LEU A 713 9.34 1.04 -31.29
CA LEU A 713 10.36 2.04 -30.90
C LEU A 713 10.64 2.05 -29.40
N GLN A 714 9.61 1.88 -28.57
CA GLN A 714 9.74 1.84 -27.12
C GLN A 714 10.64 0.66 -26.66
N GLU A 715 10.56 -0.48 -27.35
CA GLU A 715 11.38 -1.66 -27.06
C GLU A 715 12.77 -1.60 -27.73
N PHE A 716 12.85 -1.01 -28.92
CA PHE A 716 14.10 -0.94 -29.68
C PHE A 716 15.11 0.07 -29.12
N ILE A 717 14.67 1.24 -28.60
CA ILE A 717 15.59 2.24 -28.02
C ILE A 717 16.40 1.67 -26.83
N PRO A 718 15.80 0.96 -25.85
CA PRO A 718 16.54 0.23 -24.83
C PRO A 718 17.56 -0.76 -25.39
N LEU A 719 17.24 -1.45 -26.50
CA LEU A 719 18.14 -2.40 -27.14
C LEU A 719 19.38 -1.69 -27.68
N ILE A 720 19.22 -0.58 -28.40
CA ILE A 720 20.37 0.21 -28.89
C ILE A 720 21.20 0.75 -27.72
N ASN A 721 20.55 1.19 -26.63
CA ASN A 721 21.28 1.65 -25.45
C ASN A 721 22.13 0.51 -24.85
N GLN A 722 21.56 -0.70 -24.75
CA GLN A 722 22.29 -1.87 -24.27
C GLN A 722 23.47 -2.23 -25.18
N ILE A 723 23.28 -2.19 -26.51
CA ILE A 723 24.33 -2.45 -27.50
C ILE A 723 25.46 -1.41 -27.34
N THR A 724 25.10 -0.13 -27.29
CA THR A 724 26.05 0.99 -27.11
C THR A 724 26.85 0.85 -25.81
N ALA A 725 26.18 0.53 -24.70
CA ALA A 725 26.82 0.37 -23.40
C ALA A 725 27.79 -0.84 -23.37
N LYS A 726 27.43 -1.95 -24.02
CA LYS A 726 28.21 -3.20 -24.01
C LYS A 726 29.41 -3.16 -24.95
N PHE A 727 29.23 -2.72 -26.19
CA PHE A 727 30.24 -2.82 -27.26
C PHE A 727 31.01 -1.51 -27.51
N LYS A 728 30.55 -0.37 -26.95
CA LYS A 728 31.23 0.93 -26.95
C LYS A 728 31.75 1.33 -28.35
N VAL A 729 33.07 1.35 -28.53
CA VAL A 729 33.75 1.86 -29.75
C VAL A 729 33.47 0.99 -30.98
N GLN A 730 33.23 -0.31 -30.81
CA GLN A 730 33.00 -1.26 -31.92
C GLN A 730 31.67 -1.00 -32.65
N VAL A 731 30.72 -0.32 -32.00
CA VAL A 731 29.38 -0.04 -32.56
C VAL A 731 29.34 1.27 -33.36
N SER A 732 30.37 2.11 -33.28
CA SER A 732 30.40 3.42 -33.95
C SER A 732 29.98 3.39 -35.43
N PRO A 733 30.46 2.46 -36.28
CA PRO A 733 30.05 2.41 -37.69
C PRO A 733 28.57 2.01 -37.87
N PHE A 734 28.07 1.10 -37.03
CA PHE A 734 26.67 0.68 -37.04
C PHE A 734 25.73 1.82 -36.59
N LEU A 735 26.07 2.53 -35.51
CA LEU A 735 25.28 3.68 -35.04
C LEU A 735 25.21 4.79 -36.09
N GLN A 736 26.30 5.07 -36.80
CA GLN A 736 26.31 6.07 -37.88
C GLN A 736 25.37 5.71 -39.02
N GLN A 737 25.29 4.43 -39.38
CA GLN A 737 24.38 3.95 -40.42
C GLN A 737 22.91 3.98 -39.95
N MET A 738 22.65 3.72 -38.67
CA MET A 738 21.30 3.59 -38.12
C MET A 738 20.67 4.87 -37.59
N PHE A 739 21.48 5.89 -37.31
CA PHE A 739 21.01 7.12 -36.68
C PHE A 739 19.92 7.83 -37.50
N MET A 740 20.14 7.99 -38.81
CA MET A 740 19.16 8.67 -39.67
C MET A 740 17.86 7.87 -39.80
N PRO A 741 17.86 6.55 -40.13
CA PRO A 741 16.64 5.74 -40.14
C PRO A 741 15.85 5.78 -38.82
N LEU A 742 16.55 5.71 -37.68
CA LEU A 742 15.93 5.76 -36.36
C LEU A 742 15.26 7.12 -36.09
N LEU A 743 15.93 8.22 -36.42
CA LEU A 743 15.37 9.56 -36.25
C LEU A 743 14.11 9.75 -37.10
N HIS A 744 14.13 9.32 -38.36
CA HIS A 744 12.95 9.42 -39.22
C HIS A 744 11.78 8.61 -38.64
N ALA A 745 12.03 7.39 -38.16
CA ALA A 745 11.00 6.57 -37.52
C ALA A 745 10.43 7.22 -36.24
N ILE A 746 11.28 7.81 -35.39
CA ILE A 746 10.85 8.52 -34.17
C ILE A 746 10.01 9.75 -34.52
N PHE A 747 10.45 10.57 -35.47
CA PHE A 747 9.71 11.76 -35.87
C PHE A 747 8.38 11.40 -36.54
N GLU A 748 8.36 10.40 -37.43
CA GLU A 748 7.13 9.87 -38.01
C GLU A 748 6.15 9.45 -36.92
N VAL A 749 6.55 8.64 -35.94
CA VAL A 749 5.64 8.21 -34.85
C VAL A 749 5.19 9.38 -33.96
N LEU A 750 6.08 10.32 -33.64
CA LEU A 750 5.74 11.48 -32.80
C LEU A 750 4.80 12.48 -33.50
N LEU A 751 4.69 12.42 -34.83
CA LEU A 751 3.75 13.25 -35.59
C LEU A 751 2.30 12.72 -35.52
N TRP A 752 2.08 11.48 -35.06
CA TRP A 752 0.74 10.93 -34.88
C TRP A 752 0.27 11.13 -33.42
N PRO A 753 -0.91 11.72 -33.18
CA PRO A 753 -1.48 11.84 -31.83
C PRO A 753 -1.82 10.45 -31.28
N ALA A 754 -1.57 10.23 -29.98
CA ALA A 754 -1.68 8.92 -29.34
C ALA A 754 -3.14 8.44 -29.16
N GLU A 755 -4.11 9.37 -29.12
CA GLU A 755 -5.54 9.10 -29.05
C GLU A 755 -6.33 10.05 -29.95
N GLU A 756 -7.50 9.64 -30.48
CA GLU A 756 -8.40 10.54 -31.23
C GLU A 756 -8.86 11.74 -30.39
N ASN A 757 -8.97 11.60 -29.07
CA ASN A 757 -9.35 12.66 -28.14
C ASN A 757 -8.24 13.70 -27.87
N ASP A 758 -6.98 13.36 -28.11
CA ASP A 758 -5.86 14.31 -27.98
C ASP A 758 -5.87 15.36 -29.10
N GLN A 759 -6.50 15.08 -30.25
CA GLN A 759 -6.71 16.08 -31.30
C GLN A 759 -7.64 17.20 -30.83
N SER A 760 -8.70 16.85 -30.10
CA SER A 760 -9.59 17.84 -29.46
C SER A 760 -8.87 18.64 -28.37
N ALA A 761 -8.04 18.01 -27.54
CA ALA A 761 -7.27 18.71 -26.50
C ALA A 761 -6.19 19.64 -27.08
N ALA A 762 -5.51 19.23 -28.16
CA ALA A 762 -4.53 20.05 -28.87
C ALA A 762 -5.17 21.29 -29.52
N LEU A 763 -6.34 21.13 -30.15
CA LEU A 763 -7.13 22.24 -30.69
C LEU A 763 -7.65 23.18 -29.60
N GLU A 764 -7.99 22.66 -28.42
CA GLU A 764 -8.39 23.47 -27.26
C GLU A 764 -7.20 24.26 -26.67
N THR A 765 -5.99 23.70 -26.63
CA THR A 765 -4.80 24.43 -26.15
C THR A 765 -4.35 25.57 -27.07
N ASP A 766 -4.51 25.42 -28.39
CA ASP A 766 -4.18 26.49 -29.35
C ASP A 766 -5.19 27.66 -29.30
N PHE A 767 -6.42 27.42 -28.82
CA PHE A 767 -7.45 28.46 -28.70
C PHE A 767 -7.30 29.34 -27.43
N PHE A 768 -6.58 28.86 -26.40
CA PHE A 768 -6.51 29.52 -25.08
C PHE A 768 -5.23 30.32 -24.80
N SER A 769 -4.34 30.56 -25.77
CA SER A 769 -3.14 31.37 -25.50
C SER A 769 -2.55 32.12 -26.71
N PRO A 770 -2.93 33.39 -26.95
CA PRO A 770 -2.04 34.36 -27.57
C PRO A 770 -1.38 35.18 -26.46
N GLY A 771 -0.27 34.67 -25.90
CA GLY A 771 0.65 35.51 -25.13
C GLY A 771 1.08 35.02 -23.76
N VAL A 772 1.79 33.89 -23.69
CA VAL A 772 2.88 33.67 -22.72
C VAL A 772 3.91 32.75 -23.40
N GLY A 773 5.19 33.11 -23.34
CA GLY A 773 6.28 32.41 -24.02
C GLY A 773 6.34 30.91 -23.69
N SER A 774 6.34 30.11 -24.75
CA SER A 774 6.38 28.66 -24.75
C SER A 774 7.62 28.11 -24.02
N SER A 775 7.42 27.63 -22.80
CA SER A 775 8.40 26.79 -22.09
C SER A 775 7.70 25.79 -21.19
N SER A 776 6.66 25.11 -21.69
CA SER A 776 6.01 23.99 -21.00
C SER A 776 5.17 23.13 -21.96
N LEU A 777 5.82 22.56 -22.99
CA LEU A 777 5.32 21.34 -23.61
C LEU A 777 6.06 20.18 -22.96
N GLN A 778 5.52 19.65 -21.85
CA GLN A 778 5.89 18.30 -21.42
C GLN A 778 5.15 17.33 -22.36
N LEU A 779 5.68 17.17 -23.58
CA LEU A 779 5.48 15.92 -24.29
C LEU A 779 5.93 14.81 -23.34
N VAL A 780 5.09 13.81 -23.11
CA VAL A 780 5.49 12.55 -22.49
C VAL A 780 6.39 11.83 -23.49
N VAL A 781 7.61 12.35 -23.65
CA VAL A 781 8.69 11.70 -24.37
C VAL A 781 9.09 10.51 -23.50
N PRO A 782 9.19 9.28 -24.05
CA PRO A 782 9.83 8.19 -23.34
C PRO A 782 11.18 8.72 -22.85
N LYS A 783 11.43 8.72 -21.53
CA LYS A 783 12.67 9.29 -20.94
C LYS A 783 13.95 8.82 -21.65
N SER A 784 13.90 7.66 -22.31
CA SER A 784 14.93 7.10 -23.18
C SER A 784 15.21 7.89 -24.47
N ALA A 785 14.21 8.47 -25.14
CA ALA A 785 14.37 9.25 -26.37
C ALA A 785 14.93 10.67 -26.13
N GLN A 786 14.55 11.31 -25.02
CA GLN A 786 15.13 12.58 -24.57
C GLN A 786 16.62 12.47 -24.21
N LEU A 787 17.04 11.33 -23.66
CA LEU A 787 18.45 11.03 -23.38
C LEU A 787 19.27 10.85 -24.67
N TRP A 788 18.69 10.23 -25.69
CA TRP A 788 19.33 10.01 -26.99
C TRP A 788 19.52 11.29 -27.80
N LEU A 789 18.51 12.17 -27.86
CA LEU A 789 18.62 13.49 -28.49
C LEU A 789 19.71 14.35 -27.85
N ASN A 790 19.83 14.31 -26.51
CA ASN A 790 20.91 14.98 -25.79
C ASN A 790 22.30 14.39 -26.09
N TRP A 791 22.41 13.06 -26.25
CA TRP A 791 23.69 12.42 -26.59
C TRP A 791 24.12 12.66 -28.06
N GLY A 792 23.18 12.72 -29.01
CA GLY A 792 23.46 13.07 -30.40
C GLY A 792 23.99 14.51 -30.56
N LEU A 793 23.44 15.46 -29.80
CA LEU A 793 23.92 16.85 -29.71
C LEU A 793 25.31 16.95 -29.05
N LEU A 794 25.61 16.09 -28.08
CA LEU A 794 26.93 15.99 -27.46
C LEU A 794 27.99 15.38 -28.40
N TRP A 795 27.60 14.42 -29.24
CA TRP A 795 28.52 13.74 -30.16
C TRP A 795 28.98 14.64 -31.31
N ALA A 796 28.13 15.54 -31.80
CA ALA A 796 28.49 16.53 -32.80
C ALA A 796 29.46 17.62 -32.29
N SER A 797 29.57 17.81 -30.96
CA SER A 797 30.29 18.97 -30.40
C SER A 797 31.68 18.68 -29.82
N LYS A 798 32.06 17.43 -29.48
CA LYS A 798 33.42 17.16 -28.96
C LYS A 798 33.96 15.76 -29.30
N GLY A 799 34.93 15.72 -30.22
CA GLY A 799 35.94 14.67 -30.24
C GLY A 799 36.87 14.79 -29.03
N ARG A 800 36.54 14.16 -27.89
CA ARG A 800 37.49 13.80 -26.83
C ARG A 800 36.89 12.77 -25.85
N LYS A 801 37.74 11.83 -25.43
CA LYS A 801 37.49 10.61 -24.63
C LYS A 801 36.67 10.86 -23.36
N CYS A 802 35.64 10.02 -23.12
CA CYS A 802 34.99 9.87 -21.81
C CYS A 802 35.18 8.42 -21.31
N THR A 803 35.76 8.28 -20.11
CA THR A 803 35.96 7.03 -19.37
C THR A 803 34.79 6.73 -18.43
N LEU A 804 34.45 5.44 -18.30
CA LEU A 804 33.40 4.87 -17.45
C LEU A 804 33.65 5.08 -15.95
N ILE A 805 32.59 5.36 -15.21
CA ILE A 805 32.41 4.97 -13.80
C ILE A 805 31.21 4.01 -13.77
N GLY A 806 31.41 2.78 -13.30
CA GLY A 806 30.34 1.79 -13.04
C GLY A 806 30.29 1.41 -11.55
N PRO A 807 29.48 0.42 -11.11
CA PRO A 807 28.61 -0.46 -11.90
C PRO A 807 27.13 -0.41 -11.47
N TRP A 808 26.20 -0.54 -12.42
CA TRP A 808 24.88 -1.13 -12.14
C TRP A 808 24.99 -2.64 -12.35
N GLY A 809 25.19 -3.36 -11.25
CA GLY A 809 25.07 -4.80 -11.18
C GLY A 809 23.60 -5.21 -11.03
N VAL A 810 23.16 -6.09 -11.91
CA VAL A 810 22.29 -7.24 -11.63
C VAL A 810 21.05 -6.95 -10.76
N GLY A 811 19.91 -6.75 -11.42
CA GLY A 811 18.61 -6.89 -10.78
C GLY A 811 18.43 -8.32 -10.25
N TRP A 812 18.48 -8.46 -8.94
CA TRP A 812 17.84 -9.54 -8.23
C TRP A 812 16.42 -9.13 -7.89
N GLU A 813 15.48 -10.01 -8.20
CA GLU A 813 14.15 -10.05 -7.61
C GLU A 813 14.27 -10.03 -6.08
N LYS A 814 13.75 -8.98 -5.47
CA LYS A 814 13.12 -8.99 -4.14
C LYS A 814 12.37 -7.67 -4.03
N ALA A 815 11.05 -7.74 -4.03
CA ALA A 815 10.24 -6.65 -3.54
C ALA A 815 10.61 -6.37 -2.06
N PRO A 816 10.82 -5.11 -1.67
CA PRO A 816 10.31 -4.59 -0.41
C PRO A 816 8.95 -3.96 -0.72
N LEU A 817 7.86 -4.47 -0.15
CA LEU A 817 7.27 -3.90 1.08
C LEU A 817 7.21 -2.37 1.00
N PHE A 818 6.04 -1.86 0.62
CA PHE A 818 5.58 -0.52 0.97
C PHE A 818 5.79 -0.28 2.48
N PRO A 819 6.41 0.80 2.92
CA PRO A 819 6.13 1.38 4.22
C PRO A 819 4.91 2.28 4.08
N THR A 820 3.80 1.81 4.63
CA THR A 820 2.65 2.62 5.03
C THR A 820 3.15 3.74 5.95
N LEU A 821 2.88 5.00 5.61
CA LEU A 821 3.12 6.15 6.49
C LEU A 821 2.20 6.03 7.70
N VAL A 822 2.78 5.79 8.88
CA VAL A 822 2.12 6.00 10.17
C VAL A 822 2.58 7.36 10.69
N CYS A 823 1.60 8.25 10.88
CA CYS A 823 1.75 9.57 11.45
C CYS A 823 2.04 9.48 12.96
N GLY A 824 3.04 10.22 13.46
CA GLY A 824 3.42 10.26 14.87
C GLY A 824 3.86 11.68 15.29
N THR A 825 2.93 12.36 15.96
CA THR A 825 3.04 13.48 16.92
C THR A 825 4.42 14.09 17.26
N GLY A 826 4.63 15.35 16.83
CA GLY A 826 4.95 16.55 17.63
C GLY A 826 6.23 16.65 18.51
N SER A 827 7.13 17.60 18.16
CA SER A 827 7.44 18.78 19.01
C SER A 827 8.47 19.75 18.39
N GLN A 828 7.98 20.99 18.16
CA GLN A 828 8.55 22.35 18.28
C GLN A 828 9.93 22.78 17.71
N ALA A 829 9.84 23.95 17.07
CA ALA A 829 10.78 24.80 16.30
C ALA A 829 11.76 25.61 17.22
N PRO A 830 12.53 26.69 16.82
CA PRO A 830 12.31 27.60 15.68
C PRO A 830 13.54 28.23 14.91
N SER A 831 13.30 28.47 13.61
CA SER A 831 13.39 29.76 12.85
C SER A 831 14.69 30.58 12.61
N LEU A 832 14.92 30.89 11.31
CA LEU A 832 15.24 32.20 10.65
C LEU A 832 16.64 32.51 10.04
N GLN A 833 16.60 32.72 8.71
CA GLN A 833 17.11 33.84 7.88
C GLN A 833 18.52 33.89 7.22
N ALA A 834 18.46 34.00 5.87
CA ALA A 834 19.17 34.90 4.93
C ALA A 834 20.53 34.52 4.27
N LEU A 835 20.52 34.62 2.91
CA LEU A 835 21.53 34.47 1.83
C LEU A 835 22.57 35.64 1.74
N PRO A 836 23.53 35.76 0.77
CA PRO A 836 24.22 34.82 -0.18
C PRO A 836 25.77 35.05 -0.41
N SER A 837 26.37 34.23 -1.31
CA SER A 837 27.45 34.53 -2.30
C SER A 837 28.95 34.20 -2.03
N THR A 838 29.40 33.12 -2.70
CA THR A 838 30.60 32.91 -3.55
C THR A 838 31.95 33.58 -3.26
N GLN A 839 33.00 32.77 -3.04
CA GLN A 839 34.29 32.81 -3.77
C GLN A 839 35.14 31.54 -3.49
N GLU A 840 35.43 30.79 -4.55
CA GLU A 840 36.52 29.79 -4.72
C GLU A 840 37.71 30.53 -5.42
N PRO A 841 38.85 29.94 -5.88
CA PRO A 841 39.36 28.54 -5.84
C PRO A 841 40.93 28.38 -5.73
N VAL A 842 41.44 27.15 -6.02
CA VAL A 842 42.74 26.75 -6.70
C VAL A 842 43.95 26.35 -5.80
N CYS A 843 44.79 25.30 -5.99
CA CYS A 843 44.91 24.06 -6.82
C CYS A 843 46.17 23.21 -6.41
N LEU A 844 46.07 21.85 -6.43
CA LEU A 844 46.96 20.77 -6.99
C LEU A 844 48.50 20.66 -6.67
N PRO A 845 49.29 19.60 -7.09
CA PRO A 845 49.00 18.32 -7.83
C PRO A 845 49.76 16.98 -7.42
N LEU A 846 49.21 15.84 -7.93
CA LEU A 846 49.77 14.62 -8.61
C LEU A 846 51.07 13.84 -8.20
N LEU A 847 50.99 12.48 -8.15
CA LEU A 847 51.67 11.51 -9.07
C LEU A 847 51.38 10.01 -8.73
N SER A 848 51.76 9.10 -9.63
CA SER A 848 51.12 7.82 -10.01
C SER A 848 52.01 6.55 -9.91
N MET A 849 51.39 5.37 -10.20
CA MET A 849 51.94 4.09 -10.75
C MET A 849 52.07 2.84 -9.83
N ALA A 850 51.56 1.70 -10.35
CA ALA A 850 51.61 0.30 -9.85
C ALA A 850 52.93 -0.42 -10.27
N PRO A 851 53.16 -1.79 -10.29
CA PRO A 851 52.36 -2.99 -9.90
C PRO A 851 53.14 -4.17 -9.24
N ARG A 852 52.47 -5.29 -8.84
CA ARG A 852 52.80 -6.74 -9.13
C ARG A 852 52.23 -7.77 -8.11
N LEU A 853 51.93 -8.95 -8.65
CA LEU A 853 51.38 -10.17 -8.05
C LEU A 853 52.32 -10.91 -7.06
N SER A 854 51.76 -11.65 -6.09
CA SER A 854 52.02 -13.09 -5.87
C SER A 854 51.14 -13.67 -4.73
N CYS A 855 50.83 -14.96 -4.86
CA CYS A 855 49.97 -15.77 -3.98
C CYS A 855 50.72 -16.27 -2.74
N GLN A 856 50.01 -16.50 -1.62
CA GLN A 856 49.97 -17.75 -0.82
C GLN A 856 49.49 -17.51 0.64
N GLY A 857 48.67 -18.43 1.15
CA GLY A 857 48.68 -18.84 2.57
C GLY A 857 47.58 -18.31 3.49
N THR A 858 46.51 -19.09 3.68
CA THR A 858 45.81 -19.24 4.97
C THR A 858 46.64 -20.15 5.91
N PRO A 859 46.22 -20.44 7.17
CA PRO A 859 45.75 -19.57 8.27
C PRO A 859 46.44 -19.95 9.62
N ALA A 860 46.31 -19.13 10.67
CA ALA A 860 46.48 -19.54 12.08
C ALA A 860 45.87 -18.42 12.95
N GLY A 861 45.14 -18.66 14.05
CA GLY A 861 45.31 -19.69 15.07
C GLY A 861 45.58 -18.97 16.39
N GLN A 862 44.67 -19.12 17.35
CA GLN A 862 44.71 -18.52 18.69
C GLN A 862 46.01 -18.84 19.45
N CYS A 863 46.50 -17.92 20.28
CA CYS A 863 47.16 -18.24 21.55
C CYS A 863 47.26 -17.01 22.46
N GLN A 864 46.75 -17.15 23.69
CA GLN A 864 47.04 -16.31 24.85
C GLN A 864 48.47 -16.62 25.36
N ALA A 865 49.16 -15.62 25.91
CA ALA A 865 49.79 -15.67 27.25
C ALA A 865 50.68 -14.43 27.48
N ALA A 866 50.76 -14.07 28.77
CA ALA A 866 51.39 -12.91 29.35
C ALA A 866 52.92 -12.95 29.37
N LEU A 867 53.53 -11.76 29.57
CA LEU A 867 54.64 -11.39 30.47
C LEU A 867 55.55 -10.33 29.82
N GLY A 868 55.73 -9.18 30.50
CA GLY A 868 56.80 -8.21 30.20
C GLY A 868 58.18 -8.72 30.66
N PRO A 869 59.21 -7.87 30.87
CA PRO A 869 59.27 -6.41 30.72
C PRO A 869 60.57 -5.86 30.06
N SER A 870 60.64 -4.53 29.99
CA SER A 870 61.82 -3.69 30.32
C SER A 870 62.71 -3.07 29.22
N LEU A 871 63.03 -1.79 29.53
CA LEU A 871 64.15 -0.92 29.13
C LEU A 871 64.05 -0.19 27.77
N ALA A 872 64.40 1.09 27.60
CA ALA A 872 64.69 2.23 28.47
C ALA A 872 65.10 3.39 27.51
N SER A 873 64.63 4.63 27.73
CA SER A 873 65.44 5.87 27.61
C SER A 873 64.57 7.14 27.64
N LEU A 874 64.57 7.79 28.81
CA LEU A 874 64.47 9.25 29.04
C LEU A 874 65.83 9.92 28.67
N PRO A 875 66.05 11.27 28.68
CA PRO A 875 65.45 12.28 29.59
C PRO A 875 65.27 13.74 29.07
N PHE A 876 64.83 14.62 30.00
CA PHE A 876 64.98 16.11 30.08
C PHE A 876 64.00 17.00 29.26
N LEU A 877 63.48 18.17 29.69
CA LEU A 877 63.77 19.13 30.79
C LEU A 877 62.56 20.10 31.03
N LEU A 878 62.15 20.28 32.31
CA LEU A 878 61.74 21.50 33.09
C LEU A 878 60.73 22.58 32.56
N VAL A 879 59.62 22.97 33.26
CA VAL A 879 59.39 23.78 34.53
C VAL A 879 59.22 25.30 34.26
N PRO A 880 58.33 26.10 34.96
CA PRO A 880 58.17 26.29 36.44
C PRO A 880 56.71 26.29 37.00
N GLN A 881 56.33 26.03 38.28
CA GLN A 881 56.76 26.34 39.69
C GLN A 881 56.57 27.85 40.07
N ILE A 882 55.63 28.30 40.94
CA ILE A 882 55.62 28.38 42.44
C ILE A 882 54.39 29.26 42.86
N GLN A 883 53.44 28.85 43.73
CA GLN A 883 53.37 28.88 45.22
C GLN A 883 53.14 30.27 45.92
N ARG A 884 52.08 30.38 46.76
CA ARG A 884 51.99 31.16 48.04
C ARG A 884 50.68 30.82 48.80
N GLY A 885 50.78 30.37 50.06
CA GLY A 885 49.65 30.21 51.03
C GLY A 885 49.42 31.48 51.87
N PRO A 886 48.96 31.45 53.14
CA PRO A 886 48.28 30.40 53.95
C PRO A 886 47.10 30.93 54.82
N ARG A 887 46.36 30.05 55.53
CA ARG A 887 46.05 30.09 57.00
C ARG A 887 44.78 29.33 57.41
N GLN A 888 44.86 28.81 58.64
CA GLN A 888 44.01 27.87 59.37
C GLN A 888 42.67 28.45 59.84
N GLN A 889 41.64 27.60 59.90
CA GLN A 889 40.67 27.54 61.01
C GLN A 889 40.31 26.07 61.25
N GLY A 890 40.36 25.63 62.51
CA GLY A 890 40.10 24.27 62.93
C GLY A 890 38.69 24.07 63.48
N THR A 891 38.30 22.78 63.50
CA THR A 891 37.43 22.10 64.48
C THR A 891 35.93 22.49 64.51
N VAL A 892 34.94 21.60 64.55
CA VAL A 892 34.88 20.12 64.66
C VAL A 892 33.41 19.65 64.51
N MET A 893 33.22 18.42 64.01
CA MET A 893 32.06 17.48 64.16
C MET A 893 30.66 17.90 63.66
N SER A 894 29.77 17.02 63.18
CA SER A 894 29.76 15.58 62.91
C SER A 894 28.41 15.19 62.27
N THR A 895 28.41 14.05 61.57
CA THR A 895 27.33 13.02 61.47
C THR A 895 26.03 13.31 60.71
N LEU A 896 25.93 12.58 59.59
CA LEU A 896 24.78 11.99 58.88
C LEU A 896 23.71 11.37 59.81
N PRO A 897 22.50 11.05 59.32
CA PRO A 897 22.27 9.98 58.32
C PRO A 897 22.12 10.45 56.87
#